data_AF-A0A927GF15-F1
#
_entry.id   AF-A0A927GF15-F1
#
_cell.length_a   1.000
_cell.length_b   1.000
_cell.length_c   1.000
_cell.angle_alpha   90.00
_cell.angle_beta   90.00
_cell.angle_gamma   90.00
#
_symmetry.space_group_name_H-M   'P 1'
#
loop_
_entity.id
_entity.type
_entity.pdbx_description
1 polymer ?
#
loop_
_entity_poly.entity_id
_entity_poly.type
_entity_poly.pdbx_seq_one_letter_code
_entity_poly.pdbx_strand_id
1 'polypeptide(L)'
;MEKIYPKIHMLSTIGVRKHYHQDYMLHENRTDFAGRNGIGKSIIADLIQLIFVQDRSLIRFGTDGVKKGSRTIEKIPYLHHQAYAYLTIEVDRNQFIVVGVCIPNDTKIPLKPFVITNQSDINKATIKDISFSRDRLVKSNHLLVDDSVVAIPDLAIHVRNKLRLALTRLDVRQYHHFLKRFNLLPVNLTVDSNLKALARVIQSFSRAKDFDPTDPKNLKNFLFDEIGDDHTKEFRQYQADLADQLKRYKDLNQISEEITSNQRRLRTLKDVETTLLQAELNWHRVNVTKCAFEVERKEQDLQILTVIVEGQKEKLQQSIKKVDRLVSQLIPTATSLTNQAYNIQRVLDQCSGLLNEYGKLDIDEKALQILNLPDLTPYLPNTIAEPEVLTIESLCIKIEELKFLLAEFQSLQAIENKVKDQELLLQTWLDETNKYIDEVVNSLKIVDQIKESGLFAEVIKRGTPLNADQETVLFHLLGQGWTTVKHTGKGAKYISHLAALDTNSIENEPDLVDSFWYVAGHLNELISRRSDPQLLDDVDRMQVAQKIIKDDFTKRLATLKNKKDAIESARNGKSFDPLQLPSAIDPRLVSQHQLTQIELSIKQAQSISGRLNTISLSKEKLNKNLQAKLSAYFVSVSVTQIPSLLEKWDKIYANRASRLNCLTDCKNSYNTETLTLRATLPQKQKELAQLQIDIQYSKDVLDKSVKDHDNFIEKLRDQHPEILAHNTNVTLNYDSVEENFLRTTKKYHDEYTLLASLYCTQDSPYYNAQIDEQVREGIYSFKILEAALLLGVGLLEDVETHLLLLNKQRMDCRRTIYDQIKNLFSKTINRYESCQEAVRALNMFFSSKKVSNRFYFDVQFVKERLSNGQFMIEWINALNKEKDSVFESNELNLGKTVDQFIEDFYQQITKETQSKSVQDLLDPKSYFNLSIRLLDDNKNEVSGSTGESYTSIILLGIGRLSVISQNGEGIKFVLLEETANIDKDNFALVMSIAAEFGYQIITMTPEPYGIGSSDEWYLHQLIPGNADPDINHPEVASYFRKAGHQSVLQTSEPS
;
A
#
# COMPACT_ATOMS: atom_id res chain seq x y z
N MET A 1 85.49 72.49 -32.50
CA MET A 1 84.16 71.86 -32.38
C MET A 1 83.12 72.89 -32.81
N GLU A 2 82.25 72.56 -33.76
CA GLU A 2 81.07 73.38 -34.05
C GLU A 2 80.24 73.54 -32.77
N LYS A 3 79.79 74.77 -32.48
CA LYS A 3 78.99 75.05 -31.28
C LYS A 3 77.60 74.48 -31.49
N ILE A 4 77.21 73.51 -30.66
CA ILE A 4 75.91 72.87 -30.68
C ILE A 4 74.89 73.82 -30.02
N TYR A 5 73.91 74.27 -30.80
CA TYR A 5 72.70 74.96 -30.31
C TYR A 5 71.50 74.03 -30.48
N PRO A 6 70.43 74.16 -29.67
CA PRO A 6 70.25 75.09 -28.55
C PRO A 6 70.96 74.66 -27.27
N LYS A 7 71.33 75.62 -26.41
CA LYS A 7 71.94 75.39 -25.09
C LYS A 7 71.36 76.30 -24.00
N ILE A 8 71.41 75.86 -22.76
CA ILE A 8 71.02 76.67 -21.59
C ILE A 8 72.11 77.71 -21.34
N HIS A 9 71.75 78.98 -21.43
CA HIS A 9 72.64 80.11 -21.20
C HIS A 9 72.57 80.63 -19.76
N MET A 10 71.36 80.67 -19.19
CA MET A 10 71.13 81.23 -17.86
C MET A 10 69.93 80.57 -17.19
N LEU A 11 70.03 80.33 -15.88
CA LEU A 11 68.91 79.97 -15.00
C LEU A 11 68.61 81.16 -14.10
N SER A 12 67.36 81.61 -14.10
CA SER A 12 66.92 82.74 -13.30
C SER A 12 65.73 82.36 -12.42
N THR A 13 65.68 82.95 -11.23
CA THR A 13 64.68 82.64 -10.21
C THR A 13 64.13 83.90 -9.56
N ILE A 14 62.85 83.87 -9.20
CA ILE A 14 62.11 84.98 -8.57
C ILE A 14 61.19 84.41 -7.50
N GLY A 15 61.36 84.84 -6.25
CA GLY A 15 60.57 84.39 -5.11
C GLY A 15 60.83 82.93 -4.71
N VAL A 16 61.91 82.29 -5.20
CA VAL A 16 62.23 80.89 -4.90
C VAL A 16 63.04 80.79 -3.60
N ARG A 17 62.65 79.89 -2.69
CA ARG A 17 63.39 79.62 -1.44
C ARG A 17 64.87 79.31 -1.74
N LYS A 18 65.78 79.89 -0.96
CA LYS A 18 67.25 79.92 -1.14
C LYS A 18 67.73 80.65 -2.39
N HIS A 19 67.02 80.56 -3.50
CA HIS A 19 67.34 81.18 -4.78
C HIS A 19 66.39 82.37 -5.07
N TYR A 20 66.33 83.36 -4.18
CA TYR A 20 65.21 84.30 -4.14
C TYR A 20 65.04 85.16 -5.41
N HIS A 21 65.98 86.07 -5.69
CA HIS A 21 66.07 86.81 -6.96
C HIS A 21 67.48 86.65 -7.49
N GLN A 22 67.73 85.59 -8.27
CA GLN A 22 69.09 85.20 -8.66
C GLN A 22 69.16 84.84 -10.14
N ASP A 23 70.30 85.15 -10.74
CA ASP A 23 70.62 84.88 -12.13
C ASP A 23 71.96 84.11 -12.19
N TYR A 24 71.92 82.88 -12.69
CA TYR A 24 73.08 82.00 -12.82
C TYR A 24 73.42 81.78 -14.27
N MET A 25 74.64 82.10 -14.67
CA MET A 25 75.11 81.84 -16.04
C MET A 25 75.56 80.38 -16.17
N LEU A 26 75.15 79.69 -17.22
CA LEU A 26 75.56 78.31 -17.45
C LEU A 26 76.64 78.26 -18.54
N HIS A 27 77.71 77.52 -18.25
CA HIS A 27 78.74 77.23 -19.22
C HIS A 27 78.24 76.23 -20.28
N GLU A 28 78.82 76.28 -21.47
CA GLU A 28 78.47 75.35 -22.56
C GLU A 28 78.90 73.90 -22.30
N ASN A 29 79.85 73.68 -21.39
CA ASN A 29 80.34 72.35 -21.01
C ASN A 29 79.98 71.98 -19.56
N ARG A 30 80.31 72.85 -18.60
CA ARG A 30 80.24 72.52 -17.17
C ARG A 30 79.97 73.73 -16.27
N THR A 31 78.93 73.63 -15.45
CA THR A 31 78.59 74.61 -14.41
C THR A 31 78.51 73.92 -13.06
N ASP A 32 79.21 74.46 -12.06
CA ASP A 32 79.24 73.93 -10.70
C ASP A 32 78.50 74.87 -9.74
N PHE A 33 77.62 74.31 -8.92
CA PHE A 33 76.99 74.99 -7.79
C PHE A 33 77.56 74.44 -6.50
N ALA A 34 78.40 75.24 -5.82
CA ALA A 34 79.11 74.83 -4.62
C ALA A 34 78.58 75.53 -3.37
N GLY A 35 78.52 74.83 -2.23
CA GLY A 35 78.16 75.43 -0.96
C GLY A 35 77.82 74.42 0.13
N ARG A 36 77.69 74.88 1.38
CA ARG A 36 77.40 74.03 2.56
C ARG A 36 76.06 73.29 2.40
N ASN A 37 75.88 72.21 3.16
CA ASN A 37 74.62 71.45 3.15
C ASN A 37 73.46 72.31 3.67
N GLY A 38 72.29 72.17 3.04
CA GLY A 38 71.10 72.98 3.36
C GLY A 38 71.00 74.34 2.66
N ILE A 39 71.95 74.72 1.81
CA ILE A 39 71.96 76.03 1.13
C ILE A 39 71.10 76.13 -0.15
N GLY A 40 70.40 75.04 -0.51
CA GLY A 40 69.52 75.00 -1.67
C GLY A 40 70.08 74.32 -2.92
N LYS A 41 71.29 73.74 -2.91
CA LYS A 41 71.91 73.13 -4.11
C LYS A 41 70.96 72.23 -4.94
N SER A 42 70.30 71.24 -4.32
CA SER A 42 69.38 70.34 -5.03
C SER A 42 68.11 71.03 -5.55
N ILE A 43 67.75 72.23 -5.05
CA ILE A 43 66.58 72.98 -5.56
C ILE A 43 66.81 73.31 -7.03
N ILE A 44 68.05 73.57 -7.45
CA ILE A 44 68.39 73.85 -8.85
C ILE A 44 68.00 72.69 -9.78
N ALA A 45 68.26 71.44 -9.37
CA ALA A 45 67.85 70.25 -10.12
C ALA A 45 66.32 70.18 -10.27
N ASP A 46 65.64 70.41 -9.14
CA ASP A 46 64.19 70.39 -9.09
C ASP A 46 63.56 71.46 -10.00
N LEU A 47 64.15 72.67 -10.05
CA LEU A 47 63.67 73.75 -10.91
C LEU A 47 63.81 73.38 -12.39
N ILE A 48 64.93 72.77 -12.81
CA ILE A 48 65.13 72.32 -14.18
C ILE A 48 64.12 71.21 -14.54
N GLN A 49 63.87 70.28 -13.61
CA GLN A 49 62.85 69.24 -13.79
C GLN A 49 61.45 69.84 -13.92
N LEU A 50 61.11 70.82 -13.08
CA LEU A 50 59.82 71.54 -13.11
C LEU A 50 59.61 72.27 -14.43
N ILE A 51 60.65 72.89 -14.99
CA ILE A 51 60.58 73.64 -16.25
C ILE A 51 60.26 72.73 -17.43
N PHE A 52 60.80 71.51 -17.50
CA PHE A 52 60.59 70.60 -18.64
C PHE A 52 59.45 69.59 -18.45
N VAL A 53 59.35 68.93 -17.30
CA VAL A 53 58.39 67.83 -17.08
C VAL A 53 56.97 68.34 -16.90
N GLN A 54 56.78 69.41 -16.10
CA GLN A 54 55.49 70.09 -15.88
C GLN A 54 54.33 69.18 -15.36
N ASP A 55 54.60 67.93 -15.00
CA ASP A 55 53.65 66.97 -14.42
C ASP A 55 54.04 66.64 -12.98
N ARG A 56 53.18 67.03 -12.04
CA ARG A 56 53.39 66.81 -10.58
C ARG A 56 53.53 65.33 -10.22
N SER A 57 52.88 64.41 -10.94
CA SER A 57 52.91 62.97 -10.65
C SER A 57 54.26 62.33 -10.98
N LEU A 58 54.93 62.87 -12.01
CA LEU A 58 56.22 62.42 -12.51
C LEU A 58 57.40 63.17 -11.89
N ILE A 59 57.17 64.18 -11.04
CA ILE A 59 58.24 64.93 -10.37
C ILE A 59 58.69 64.19 -9.11
N ARG A 60 60.02 64.10 -8.94
CA ARG A 60 60.68 63.49 -7.78
C ARG A 60 61.90 64.33 -7.45
N PHE A 61 61.94 64.88 -6.24
CA PHE A 61 63.02 65.76 -5.79
C PHE A 61 64.35 65.01 -5.64
N GLY A 62 65.46 65.69 -5.95
CA GLY A 62 66.81 65.11 -6.00
C GLY A 62 67.35 64.59 -4.66
N THR A 63 66.87 65.12 -3.53
CA THR A 63 67.24 64.66 -2.18
C THR A 63 66.02 64.43 -1.28
N ASP A 64 65.99 63.27 -0.62
CA ASP A 64 64.96 62.93 0.36
C ASP A 64 65.21 63.68 1.68
N GLY A 65 64.22 64.41 2.17
CA GLY A 65 64.30 65.00 3.51
C GLY A 65 64.23 63.92 4.60
N VAL A 66 64.80 64.21 5.78
CA VAL A 66 64.87 63.27 6.94
C VAL A 66 63.50 62.67 7.32
N LYS A 67 62.39 63.37 7.00
CA LYS A 67 61.03 62.81 6.99
C LYS A 67 60.55 62.66 5.55
N LYS A 68 60.08 61.46 5.17
CA LYS A 68 59.37 61.22 3.89
C LYS A 68 58.26 62.26 3.72
N GLY A 69 58.26 62.98 2.59
CA GLY A 69 57.27 64.02 2.27
C GLY A 69 57.52 65.42 2.86
N SER A 70 58.67 65.67 3.49
CA SER A 70 58.99 67.00 4.05
C SER A 70 59.28 68.08 3.00
N ARG A 71 59.68 67.69 1.78
CA ARG A 71 59.93 68.57 0.62
C ARG A 71 58.81 68.42 -0.40
N THR A 72 58.12 69.52 -0.72
CA THR A 72 57.00 69.55 -1.67
C THR A 72 57.12 70.78 -2.57
N ILE A 73 56.47 70.76 -3.75
CA ILE A 73 56.59 71.82 -4.77
C ILE A 73 56.08 73.15 -4.20
N GLU A 74 55.10 73.10 -3.31
CA GLU A 74 54.41 74.23 -2.70
C GLU A 74 55.28 75.02 -1.71
N LYS A 75 56.39 74.43 -1.27
CA LYS A 75 57.37 75.09 -0.38
C LYS A 75 58.48 75.81 -1.16
N ILE A 76 58.48 75.72 -2.49
CA ILE A 76 59.46 76.40 -3.35
C ILE A 76 59.22 77.91 -3.34
N PRO A 77 57.98 78.43 -3.47
CA PRO A 77 57.73 79.85 -3.24
C PRO A 77 57.99 80.24 -1.79
N TYR A 78 58.76 81.30 -1.58
CA TYR A 78 59.11 81.82 -0.26
C TYR A 78 58.61 83.26 -0.12
N LEU A 79 57.91 83.57 0.98
CA LEU A 79 57.27 84.86 1.26
C LEU A 79 56.18 85.32 0.25
N HIS A 80 55.95 84.57 -0.83
CA HIS A 80 55.00 84.90 -1.90
C HIS A 80 54.05 83.73 -2.20
N HIS A 81 52.89 84.04 -2.79
CA HIS A 81 51.92 83.03 -3.25
C HIS A 81 52.38 82.22 -4.46
N GLN A 82 53.37 82.74 -5.19
CA GLN A 82 53.94 82.10 -6.36
C GLN A 82 55.40 82.50 -6.52
N ALA A 83 56.16 81.66 -7.20
CA ALA A 83 57.54 81.92 -7.60
C ALA A 83 57.71 81.61 -9.08
N TYR A 84 58.76 82.16 -9.69
CA TYR A 84 59.12 81.90 -11.08
C TYR A 84 60.51 81.31 -11.16
N ALA A 85 60.66 80.30 -12.01
CA ALA A 85 61.96 79.79 -12.44
C ALA A 85 61.94 79.66 -13.96
N TYR A 86 63.00 80.11 -14.61
CA TYR A 86 63.07 80.10 -16.06
C TYR A 86 64.51 79.94 -16.56
N LEU A 87 64.61 79.30 -17.72
CA LEU A 87 65.84 79.11 -18.47
C LEU A 87 65.84 80.06 -19.66
N THR A 88 66.92 80.82 -19.78
CA THR A 88 67.24 81.52 -21.03
C THR A 88 68.05 80.56 -21.90
N ILE A 89 67.49 80.19 -23.04
CA ILE A 89 68.06 79.26 -24.00
C ILE A 89 68.68 80.06 -25.14
N GLU A 90 69.95 79.83 -25.43
CA GLU A 90 70.60 80.33 -26.64
C GLU A 90 70.30 79.36 -27.78
N VAL A 91 69.50 79.80 -28.76
CA VAL A 91 69.01 78.97 -29.89
C VAL A 91 69.84 79.12 -31.15
N ASP A 92 70.55 80.24 -31.26
CA ASP A 92 71.59 80.54 -32.25
C ASP A 92 72.52 81.58 -31.60
N ARG A 93 73.70 81.83 -32.16
CA ARG A 93 74.70 82.74 -31.58
C ARG A 93 74.09 84.10 -31.23
N ASN A 94 74.08 84.45 -29.94
CA ASN A 94 73.48 85.67 -29.39
C ASN A 94 71.96 85.83 -29.65
N GLN A 95 71.23 84.75 -29.92
CA GLN A 95 69.77 84.72 -30.07
C GLN A 95 69.15 83.85 -28.98
N PHE A 96 68.19 84.40 -28.25
CA PHE A 96 67.69 83.83 -27.01
C PHE A 96 66.17 83.68 -27.00
N ILE A 97 65.69 82.66 -26.29
CA ILE A 97 64.29 82.45 -25.92
C ILE A 97 64.25 82.09 -24.44
N VAL A 98 63.19 82.47 -23.72
CA VAL A 98 62.97 82.02 -22.34
C VAL A 98 61.88 80.95 -22.31
N VAL A 99 62.15 79.87 -21.57
CA VAL A 99 61.14 78.90 -21.16
C VAL A 99 61.12 78.81 -19.64
N GLY A 100 59.94 78.77 -19.03
CA GLY A 100 59.83 78.86 -17.58
C GLY A 100 58.55 78.31 -17.01
N VAL A 101 58.49 78.30 -15.68
CA VAL A 101 57.37 77.81 -14.90
C VAL A 101 57.04 78.79 -13.77
N CYS A 102 55.76 79.08 -13.61
CA CYS A 102 55.24 79.71 -12.40
C CYS A 102 54.80 78.59 -11.45
N ILE A 103 55.37 78.62 -10.26
CA ILE A 103 55.23 77.62 -9.20
C ILE A 103 54.31 78.22 -8.13
N PRO A 104 53.08 77.71 -7.96
CA PRO A 104 52.19 78.16 -6.90
C PRO A 104 52.53 77.52 -5.55
N ASN A 105 52.20 78.20 -4.45
CA ASN A 105 52.32 77.65 -3.10
C ASN A 105 51.12 76.79 -2.65
N ASP A 106 50.18 76.50 -3.56
CA ASP A 106 48.98 75.68 -3.32
C ASP A 106 49.02 74.42 -4.20
N THR A 107 48.78 73.25 -3.59
CA THR A 107 48.72 71.94 -4.27
C THR A 107 47.61 71.86 -5.31
N LYS A 108 46.51 72.60 -5.11
CA LYS A 108 45.34 72.60 -6.00
C LYS A 108 45.57 73.37 -7.30
N ILE A 109 46.53 74.29 -7.31
CA ILE A 109 46.83 75.10 -8.49
C ILE A 109 47.89 74.37 -9.33
N PRO A 110 47.63 74.07 -10.62
CA PRO A 110 48.61 73.42 -11.47
C PRO A 110 49.81 74.34 -11.74
N LEU A 111 50.94 73.74 -12.10
CA LEU A 111 52.09 74.48 -12.64
C LEU A 111 51.67 75.24 -13.89
N LYS A 112 52.15 76.47 -14.06
CA LYS A 112 51.79 77.32 -15.20
C LYS A 112 53.05 77.56 -16.04
N PRO A 113 53.28 76.77 -17.11
CA PRO A 113 54.40 77.01 -18.00
C PRO A 113 54.20 78.32 -18.77
N PHE A 114 55.30 79.00 -19.06
CA PHE A 114 55.31 80.23 -19.84
C PHE A 114 56.58 80.31 -20.69
N VAL A 115 56.52 81.17 -21.71
CA VAL A 115 57.66 81.48 -22.57
C VAL A 115 57.78 82.99 -22.72
N ILE A 116 59.01 83.50 -22.85
CA ILE A 116 59.28 84.89 -23.22
C ILE A 116 59.98 84.90 -24.56
N THR A 117 59.39 85.62 -25.52
CA THR A 117 59.78 85.63 -26.93
C THR A 117 59.70 87.06 -27.47
N ASN A 118 60.23 87.29 -28.66
CA ASN A 118 60.21 88.60 -29.31
C ASN A 118 58.79 89.07 -29.71
N GLN A 119 57.82 88.14 -29.86
CA GLN A 119 56.44 88.43 -30.27
C GLN A 119 55.44 87.43 -29.68
N SER A 120 54.16 87.80 -29.59
CA SER A 120 53.13 86.95 -28.96
C SER A 120 52.55 85.86 -29.87
N ASP A 121 52.61 86.00 -31.20
CA ASP A 121 52.14 84.95 -32.13
C ASP A 121 53.25 83.94 -32.39
N ILE A 122 53.21 82.86 -31.62
CA ILE A 122 54.23 81.81 -31.61
C ILE A 122 53.88 80.67 -32.58
N ASN A 123 52.62 80.51 -32.96
CA ASN A 123 52.12 79.33 -33.67
C ASN A 123 52.48 79.32 -35.17
N LYS A 124 52.71 80.50 -35.77
CA LYS A 124 53.03 80.64 -37.21
C LYS A 124 54.47 81.09 -37.47
N ALA A 125 55.25 81.35 -36.42
CA ALA A 125 56.58 81.91 -36.49
C ALA A 125 57.69 80.84 -36.61
N THR A 126 58.85 81.24 -37.14
CA THR A 126 60.10 80.47 -37.10
C THR A 126 60.87 80.75 -35.80
N ILE A 127 61.87 79.92 -35.47
CA ILE A 127 62.70 80.12 -34.25
C ILE A 127 63.36 81.50 -34.21
N LYS A 128 63.79 82.02 -35.38
CA LYS A 128 64.45 83.32 -35.50
C LYS A 128 63.50 84.49 -35.28
N ASP A 129 62.22 84.33 -35.63
CA ASP A 129 61.22 85.38 -35.45
C ASP A 129 60.84 85.58 -33.98
N ILE A 130 60.89 84.50 -33.20
CA ILE A 130 60.54 84.50 -31.77
C ILE A 130 61.74 84.69 -30.84
N SER A 131 62.98 84.59 -31.35
CA SER A 131 64.19 84.84 -30.56
C SER A 131 64.51 86.33 -30.43
N PHE A 132 65.15 86.72 -29.32
CA PHE A 132 65.60 88.08 -29.06
C PHE A 132 67.12 88.14 -28.85
N SER A 133 67.69 89.31 -29.08
CA SER A 133 69.13 89.56 -29.06
C SER A 133 69.69 89.74 -27.65
N ARG A 134 71.01 89.63 -27.50
CA ARG A 134 71.73 89.68 -26.22
C ARG A 134 71.51 90.96 -25.38
N ASP A 135 71.25 92.09 -26.02
CA ASP A 135 70.93 93.36 -25.36
C ASP A 135 69.60 93.32 -24.58
N ARG A 136 68.73 92.36 -24.88
CA ARG A 136 67.42 92.18 -24.24
C ARG A 136 67.36 90.94 -23.33
N LEU A 137 68.50 90.50 -22.81
CA LEU A 137 68.54 89.38 -21.85
C LEU A 137 67.63 89.64 -20.64
N VAL A 138 66.80 88.65 -20.31
CA VAL A 138 65.78 88.76 -19.26
C VAL A 138 66.36 88.30 -17.92
N LYS A 139 66.85 89.23 -17.11
CA LYS A 139 67.34 88.97 -15.74
C LYS A 139 66.20 89.03 -14.70
N SER A 140 66.42 88.44 -13.53
CA SER A 140 65.43 88.35 -12.44
C SER A 140 64.87 89.72 -12.03
N ASN A 141 65.73 90.74 -11.93
CA ASN A 141 65.35 92.12 -11.61
C ASN A 141 64.50 92.81 -12.70
N HIS A 142 64.54 92.33 -13.96
CA HIS A 142 63.73 92.89 -15.04
C HIS A 142 62.26 92.51 -14.90
N LEU A 143 61.97 91.42 -14.17
CA LEU A 143 60.64 90.84 -13.99
C LEU A 143 60.00 91.19 -12.63
N LEU A 144 60.65 92.03 -11.82
CA LEU A 144 60.08 92.59 -10.59
C LEU A 144 59.28 93.86 -10.89
N VAL A 145 58.11 93.99 -10.27
CA VAL A 145 57.27 95.20 -10.35
C VAL A 145 57.23 95.81 -8.95
N ASP A 146 57.81 97.01 -8.78
CA ASP A 146 57.95 97.70 -7.49
C ASP A 146 58.52 96.77 -6.38
N ASP A 147 59.58 96.03 -6.71
CA ASP A 147 60.24 95.02 -5.87
C ASP A 147 59.34 93.87 -5.38
N SER A 148 58.17 93.66 -6.02
CA SER A 148 57.21 92.62 -5.69
C SER A 148 57.06 91.54 -6.78
N VAL A 149 56.63 90.34 -6.37
CA VAL A 149 56.39 89.19 -7.26
C VAL A 149 54.92 89.16 -7.71
N VAL A 150 54.67 89.63 -8.93
CA VAL A 150 53.31 89.74 -9.51
C VAL A 150 52.86 88.49 -10.26
N ALA A 151 51.56 88.38 -10.58
CA ALA A 151 51.00 87.26 -11.36
C ALA A 151 51.33 87.36 -12.86
N ILE A 152 51.28 86.21 -13.55
CA ILE A 152 51.59 86.11 -15.00
C ILE A 152 50.90 87.19 -15.85
N PRO A 153 49.60 87.51 -15.69
CA PRO A 153 48.94 88.55 -16.51
C PRO A 153 49.58 89.93 -16.36
N ASP A 154 49.85 90.34 -15.12
CA ASP A 154 50.48 91.64 -14.81
C ASP A 154 51.95 91.65 -15.25
N LEU A 155 52.64 90.52 -15.04
CA LEU A 155 54.01 90.33 -15.50
C LEU A 155 54.12 90.42 -17.02
N ALA A 156 53.15 89.89 -17.76
CA ALA A 156 53.13 89.97 -19.21
C ALA A 156 52.98 91.40 -19.73
N ILE A 157 52.20 92.23 -19.04
CA ILE A 157 52.09 93.67 -19.34
C ILE A 157 53.41 94.36 -19.03
N HIS A 158 54.03 94.07 -17.87
CA HIS A 158 55.31 94.65 -17.47
C HIS A 158 56.45 94.32 -18.47
N VAL A 159 56.58 93.05 -18.87
CA VAL A 159 57.59 92.58 -19.83
C VAL A 159 57.41 93.26 -21.19
N ARG A 160 56.17 93.42 -21.66
CA ARG A 160 55.87 94.12 -22.91
C ARG A 160 56.29 95.58 -22.87
N ASN A 161 55.97 96.28 -21.78
CA ASN A 161 56.24 97.72 -21.66
C ASN A 161 57.73 98.01 -21.42
N LYS A 162 58.38 97.22 -20.56
CA LYS A 162 59.78 97.45 -20.13
C LYS A 162 60.80 96.86 -21.10
N LEU A 163 60.59 95.63 -21.57
CA LEU A 163 61.58 94.89 -22.39
C LEU A 163 61.22 94.82 -23.87
N ARG A 164 60.00 95.24 -24.25
CA ARG A 164 59.45 95.05 -25.62
C ARG A 164 59.47 93.59 -26.06
N LEU A 165 59.22 92.68 -25.12
CA LEU A 165 59.11 91.23 -25.34
C LEU A 165 57.68 90.76 -25.00
N ALA A 166 57.31 89.57 -25.46
CA ALA A 166 56.03 88.95 -25.16
C ALA A 166 56.20 87.77 -24.21
N LEU A 167 55.57 87.85 -23.04
CA LEU A 167 55.39 86.71 -22.13
C LEU A 167 54.05 86.04 -22.44
N THR A 168 54.10 84.76 -22.80
CA THR A 168 52.91 83.97 -23.14
C THR A 168 52.81 82.77 -22.20
N ARG A 169 51.67 82.64 -21.52
CA ARG A 169 51.33 81.43 -20.75
C ARG A 169 50.80 80.36 -21.68
N LEU A 170 51.26 79.12 -21.51
CA LEU A 170 50.77 77.96 -22.24
C LEU A 170 50.14 76.96 -21.27
N ASP A 171 49.24 76.10 -21.76
CA ASP A 171 48.93 74.86 -21.06
C ASP A 171 50.07 73.84 -21.25
N VAL A 172 50.08 72.75 -20.46
CA VAL A 172 51.19 71.77 -20.49
C VAL A 172 51.34 71.12 -21.87
N ARG A 173 50.23 70.79 -22.56
CA ARG A 173 50.28 70.15 -23.88
C ARG A 173 50.79 71.11 -24.94
N GLN A 174 50.32 72.36 -24.92
CA GLN A 174 50.79 73.44 -25.79
C GLN A 174 52.27 73.73 -25.55
N TYR A 175 52.71 73.72 -24.30
CA TYR A 175 54.11 73.91 -23.93
C TYR A 175 55.00 72.77 -24.45
N HIS A 176 54.61 71.51 -24.28
CA HIS A 176 55.35 70.37 -24.85
C HIS A 176 55.36 70.40 -26.38
N HIS A 177 54.26 70.81 -27.02
CA HIS A 177 54.23 71.06 -28.46
C HIS A 177 55.18 72.18 -28.88
N PHE A 178 55.27 73.26 -28.11
CA PHE A 178 56.21 74.35 -28.35
C PHE A 178 57.66 73.87 -28.28
N LEU A 179 58.03 73.11 -27.23
CA LEU A 179 59.36 72.53 -27.09
C LEU A 179 59.73 71.63 -28.27
N LYS A 180 58.78 70.79 -28.72
CA LYS A 180 58.96 69.90 -29.88
C LYS A 180 59.10 70.68 -31.17
N ARG A 181 58.20 71.62 -31.46
CA ARG A 181 58.15 72.39 -32.71
C ARG A 181 59.47 73.08 -33.01
N PHE A 182 60.10 73.61 -31.97
CA PHE A 182 61.32 74.40 -32.06
C PHE A 182 62.59 73.59 -31.75
N ASN A 183 62.49 72.26 -31.70
CA ASN A 183 63.59 71.34 -31.37
C ASN A 183 64.37 71.78 -30.12
N LEU A 184 63.69 72.31 -29.10
CA LEU A 184 64.34 72.76 -27.87
C LEU A 184 64.78 71.57 -26.99
N LEU A 185 64.13 70.42 -27.16
CA LEU A 185 64.53 69.17 -26.53
C LEU A 185 64.69 68.06 -27.58
N PRO A 186 65.61 67.11 -27.36
CA PRO A 186 65.84 65.99 -28.27
C PRO A 186 64.71 64.97 -28.30
N VAL A 187 63.81 64.99 -27.32
CA VAL A 187 62.75 64.02 -27.16
C VAL A 187 61.40 64.70 -27.26
N ASN A 188 60.48 64.10 -28.02
CA ASN A 188 59.13 64.61 -28.16
C ASN A 188 58.27 64.29 -26.92
N LEU A 189 58.09 65.28 -26.04
CA LEU A 189 57.30 65.16 -24.81
C LEU A 189 55.78 65.12 -25.01
N THR A 190 55.27 65.29 -26.25
CA THR A 190 53.83 65.09 -26.51
C THR A 190 53.42 63.61 -26.43
N VAL A 191 54.39 62.69 -26.41
CA VAL A 191 54.18 61.25 -26.21
C VAL A 191 54.40 60.95 -24.73
N ASP A 192 53.40 60.40 -24.04
CA ASP A 192 53.47 60.11 -22.59
C ASP A 192 54.65 59.21 -22.22
N SER A 193 54.91 58.23 -23.08
CA SER A 193 56.02 57.30 -22.99
C SER A 193 57.37 58.04 -22.96
N ASN A 194 57.61 58.93 -23.92
CA ASN A 194 58.78 59.81 -23.98
C ASN A 194 58.89 60.78 -22.78
N LEU A 195 57.78 61.31 -22.30
CA LEU A 195 57.75 62.19 -21.11
C LEU A 195 58.20 61.42 -19.86
N LYS A 196 57.66 60.22 -19.65
CA LYS A 196 58.08 59.31 -18.56
C LYS A 196 59.56 58.94 -18.69
N ALA A 197 60.04 58.66 -19.90
CA ALA A 197 61.45 58.39 -20.16
C ALA A 197 62.35 59.57 -19.77
N LEU A 198 62.04 60.80 -20.22
CA LEU A 198 62.82 61.99 -19.86
C LEU A 198 62.79 62.22 -18.34
N ALA A 199 61.62 62.13 -17.71
CA ALA A 199 61.47 62.31 -16.27
C ALA A 199 62.34 61.32 -15.49
N ARG A 200 62.34 60.03 -15.87
CA ARG A 200 63.18 59.01 -15.23
C ARG A 200 64.67 59.20 -15.49
N VAL A 201 65.05 59.61 -16.69
CA VAL A 201 66.46 59.87 -17.00
C VAL A 201 66.99 61.02 -16.13
N ILE A 202 66.27 62.14 -16.07
CA ILE A 202 66.61 63.27 -15.17
C ILE A 202 66.69 62.80 -13.71
N GLN A 203 65.71 62.00 -13.25
CA GLN A 203 65.72 61.46 -11.90
C GLN A 203 66.92 60.55 -11.64
N SER A 204 67.24 59.66 -12.57
CA SER A 204 68.36 58.72 -12.45
C SER A 204 69.71 59.42 -12.34
N PHE A 205 69.89 60.56 -13.01
CA PHE A 205 71.09 61.39 -12.88
C PHE A 205 71.16 62.05 -11.49
N SER A 206 70.05 62.61 -11.01
CA SER A 206 69.97 63.27 -9.69
C SER A 206 70.01 62.33 -8.48
N ARG A 207 69.47 61.10 -8.61
CA ARG A 207 69.22 60.13 -7.53
C ARG A 207 69.85 58.75 -7.79
N ALA A 208 71.07 58.69 -8.30
CA ALA A 208 71.64 57.42 -8.74
C ALA A 208 71.81 56.34 -7.65
N LYS A 209 71.77 56.69 -6.35
CA LYS A 209 71.77 55.69 -5.27
C LYS A 209 70.49 54.84 -5.23
N ASP A 210 69.39 55.35 -5.78
CA ASP A 210 68.08 54.70 -5.74
C ASP A 210 67.82 53.78 -6.94
N PHE A 211 68.74 53.78 -7.90
CA PHE A 211 68.66 52.95 -9.10
C PHE A 211 69.90 52.07 -9.19
N ASP A 212 69.72 50.77 -8.95
CA ASP A 212 70.77 49.78 -9.18
C ASP A 212 70.62 49.22 -10.61
N PRO A 213 71.54 49.55 -11.54
CA PRO A 213 71.49 49.06 -12.91
C PRO A 213 71.86 47.57 -13.03
N THR A 214 72.37 46.93 -11.97
CA THR A 214 72.71 45.50 -11.95
C THR A 214 71.51 44.61 -11.63
N ASP A 215 70.44 45.16 -11.03
CA ASP A 215 69.19 44.43 -10.81
C ASP A 215 68.37 44.35 -12.12
N PRO A 216 68.13 43.14 -12.68
CA PRO A 216 67.35 42.96 -13.89
C PRO A 216 65.96 43.57 -13.82
N LYS A 217 65.31 43.60 -12.65
CA LYS A 217 63.97 44.18 -12.48
C LYS A 217 64.02 45.70 -12.60
N ASN A 218 64.97 46.34 -11.93
CA ASN A 218 65.18 47.78 -12.04
C ASN A 218 65.53 48.17 -13.48
N LEU A 219 66.39 47.41 -14.15
CA LEU A 219 66.78 47.67 -15.54
C LEU A 219 65.61 47.53 -16.52
N LYS A 220 64.77 46.48 -16.37
CA LYS A 220 63.54 46.31 -17.15
C LYS A 220 62.56 47.46 -16.91
N ASN A 221 62.35 47.88 -15.67
CA ASN A 221 61.45 48.98 -15.34
C ASN A 221 62.02 50.32 -15.80
N PHE A 222 63.34 50.50 -15.78
CA PHE A 222 63.96 51.68 -16.36
C PHE A 222 63.66 51.73 -17.85
N LEU A 223 63.94 50.67 -18.62
CA LEU A 223 63.78 50.69 -20.09
C LEU A 223 62.33 50.56 -20.59
N PHE A 224 61.45 49.83 -19.89
CA PHE A 224 60.19 49.31 -20.44
C PHE A 224 58.93 49.49 -19.57
N ASP A 225 58.95 50.37 -18.57
CA ASP A 225 57.77 50.57 -17.71
C ASP A 225 56.53 51.09 -18.42
N GLU A 226 56.69 51.65 -19.62
CA GLU A 226 55.60 52.14 -20.46
C GLU A 226 54.68 51.01 -20.97
N ILE A 227 55.11 49.75 -20.85
CA ILE A 227 54.43 48.58 -21.42
C ILE A 227 53.28 48.05 -20.53
N GLY A 228 53.20 48.49 -19.26
CA GLY A 228 52.32 47.88 -18.24
C GLY A 228 50.86 48.36 -18.15
N ASP A 229 50.58 49.67 -18.30
CA ASP A 229 49.30 50.23 -17.80
C ASP A 229 48.07 50.05 -18.72
N ASP A 230 48.24 49.88 -20.03
CA ASP A 230 47.10 49.75 -20.98
C ASP A 230 46.52 48.33 -21.07
N HIS A 231 47.28 47.30 -20.69
CA HIS A 231 46.88 45.90 -20.85
C HIS A 231 45.77 45.44 -19.90
N THR A 232 45.71 46.01 -18.70
CA THR A 232 44.79 45.54 -17.65
C THR A 232 43.33 45.83 -18.00
N LYS A 233 43.04 46.88 -18.80
CA LYS A 233 41.67 47.21 -19.23
C LYS A 233 41.19 46.30 -20.36
N GLU A 234 42.02 46.07 -21.38
CA GLU A 234 41.69 45.17 -22.49
C GLU A 234 41.56 43.72 -22.02
N PHE A 235 42.44 43.28 -21.10
CA PHE A 235 42.37 41.94 -20.55
C PHE A 235 41.07 41.68 -19.76
N ARG A 236 40.53 42.68 -19.05
CA ARG A 236 39.24 42.55 -18.34
C ARG A 236 38.06 42.36 -19.30
N GLN A 237 38.06 43.06 -20.43
CA GLN A 237 37.02 42.88 -21.46
C GLN A 237 37.09 41.47 -22.05
N TYR A 238 38.31 41.04 -22.38
CA TYR A 238 38.57 39.70 -22.86
C TYR A 238 38.11 38.60 -21.87
N GLN A 239 38.39 38.79 -20.57
CA GLN A 239 37.99 37.87 -19.52
C GLN A 239 36.46 37.73 -19.42
N ALA A 240 35.72 38.82 -19.62
CA ALA A 240 34.26 38.80 -19.64
C ALA A 240 33.72 38.02 -20.86
N ASP A 241 34.22 38.32 -22.07
CA ASP A 241 33.78 37.66 -23.29
C ASP A 241 34.06 36.14 -23.25
N LEU A 242 35.22 35.74 -22.73
CA LEU A 242 35.58 34.33 -22.59
C LEU A 242 34.75 33.61 -21.53
N ALA A 243 34.41 34.29 -20.43
CA ALA A 243 33.51 33.75 -19.41
C ALA A 243 32.12 33.43 -19.98
N ASP A 244 31.58 34.32 -20.82
CA ASP A 244 30.29 34.11 -21.48
C ASP A 244 30.32 32.93 -22.46
N GLN A 245 31.39 32.79 -23.25
CA GLN A 245 31.55 31.65 -24.16
C GLN A 245 31.73 30.32 -23.41
N LEU A 246 32.51 30.30 -22.33
CA LEU A 246 32.68 29.11 -21.48
C LEU A 246 31.37 28.70 -20.81
N LYS A 247 30.59 29.67 -20.33
CA LYS A 247 29.26 29.42 -19.76
C LYS A 247 28.33 28.83 -20.82
N ARG A 248 28.28 29.42 -22.01
CA ARG A 248 27.47 28.91 -23.12
C ARG A 248 27.87 27.49 -23.53
N TYR A 249 29.18 27.19 -23.57
CA TYR A 249 29.67 25.83 -23.84
C TYR A 249 29.20 24.83 -22.77
N LYS A 250 29.28 25.21 -21.48
CA LYS A 250 28.80 24.40 -20.36
C LYS A 250 27.30 24.13 -20.42
N ASP A 251 26.51 25.18 -20.66
CA ASP A 251 25.05 25.08 -20.74
C ASP A 251 24.63 24.17 -21.90
N LEU A 252 25.26 24.31 -23.09
CA LEU A 252 25.03 23.44 -24.24
C LEU A 252 25.38 21.97 -23.94
N ASN A 253 26.44 21.72 -23.18
CA ASN A 253 26.85 20.36 -22.82
C ASN A 253 25.82 19.72 -21.86
N GLN A 254 25.40 20.45 -20.84
CA GLN A 254 24.41 19.98 -19.87
C GLN A 254 23.06 19.70 -20.55
N ILE A 255 22.59 20.60 -21.44
CA ILE A 255 21.37 20.40 -22.23
C ILE A 255 21.48 19.14 -23.09
N SER A 256 22.63 18.92 -23.75
CA SER A 256 22.86 17.72 -24.56
C SER A 256 22.80 16.42 -23.74
N GLU A 257 23.36 16.41 -22.52
CA GLU A 257 23.31 15.28 -21.60
C GLU A 257 21.89 15.01 -21.09
N GLU A 258 21.17 16.06 -20.70
CA GLU A 258 19.78 15.99 -20.23
C GLU A 258 18.85 15.47 -21.32
N ILE A 259 18.93 15.99 -22.55
CA ILE A 259 18.15 15.51 -23.70
C ILE A 259 18.46 14.04 -23.98
N THR A 260 19.73 13.62 -23.94
CA THR A 260 20.13 12.22 -24.17
C THR A 260 19.60 11.28 -23.08
N SER A 261 19.61 11.72 -21.83
CA SER A 261 19.07 10.98 -20.69
C SER A 261 17.55 10.83 -20.80
N ASN A 262 16.85 11.93 -21.11
CA ASN A 262 15.41 11.96 -21.30
C ASN A 262 14.98 11.09 -22.50
N GLN A 263 15.75 11.10 -23.60
CA GLN A 263 15.50 10.23 -24.76
C GLN A 263 15.51 8.75 -24.39
N ARG A 264 16.49 8.29 -23.60
CA ARG A 264 16.55 6.89 -23.15
C ARG A 264 15.34 6.52 -22.29
N ARG A 265 14.99 7.39 -21.34
CA ARG A 265 13.85 7.19 -20.44
C ARG A 265 12.52 7.15 -21.19
N LEU A 266 12.32 8.06 -22.14
CA LEU A 266 11.12 8.09 -22.98
C LEU A 266 11.03 6.87 -23.90
N ARG A 267 12.15 6.35 -24.44
CA ARG A 267 12.14 5.08 -25.21
C ARG A 267 11.65 3.91 -24.35
N THR A 268 12.17 3.77 -23.14
CA THR A 268 11.72 2.72 -22.20
C THR A 268 10.22 2.86 -21.89
N LEU A 269 9.75 4.08 -21.61
CA LEU A 269 8.33 4.32 -21.34
C LEU A 269 7.45 3.99 -22.56
N LYS A 270 7.93 4.25 -23.79
CA LYS A 270 7.22 3.92 -25.04
C LYS A 270 7.08 2.41 -25.25
N ASP A 271 8.12 1.65 -24.93
CA ASP A 271 8.06 0.18 -24.98
C ASP A 271 7.02 -0.37 -23.98
N VAL A 272 6.95 0.23 -22.78
CA VAL A 272 5.96 -0.13 -21.75
C VAL A 272 4.54 0.27 -22.17
N GLU A 273 4.35 1.44 -22.79
CA GLU A 273 3.07 1.87 -23.37
C GLU A 273 2.59 0.90 -24.45
N THR A 274 3.48 0.50 -25.36
CA THR A 274 3.17 -0.47 -26.41
C THR A 274 2.72 -1.81 -25.83
N THR A 275 3.38 -2.26 -24.76
CA THR A 275 3.03 -3.49 -24.04
C THR A 275 1.67 -3.38 -23.35
N LEU A 276 1.35 -2.23 -22.76
CA LEU A 276 0.05 -1.93 -22.14
C LEU A 276 -1.07 -1.97 -23.17
N LEU A 277 -0.93 -1.23 -24.27
CA LEU A 277 -1.94 -1.18 -25.34
C LEU A 277 -2.23 -2.56 -25.94
N GLN A 278 -1.20 -3.41 -26.06
CA GLN A 278 -1.37 -4.79 -26.53
C GLN A 278 -2.04 -5.70 -25.49
N ALA A 279 -1.80 -5.49 -24.19
CA ALA A 279 -2.51 -6.19 -23.12
C ALA A 279 -3.98 -5.77 -23.03
N GLU A 280 -4.28 -4.47 -23.19
CA GLU A 280 -5.64 -3.91 -23.22
C GLU A 280 -6.45 -4.45 -24.41
N LEU A 281 -5.84 -4.51 -25.61
CA LEU A 281 -6.47 -5.11 -26.79
C LEU A 281 -6.87 -6.57 -26.55
N ASN A 282 -5.97 -7.36 -25.95
CA ASN A 282 -6.23 -8.76 -25.63
C ASN A 282 -7.31 -8.92 -24.56
N TRP A 283 -7.35 -8.04 -23.55
CA TRP A 283 -8.40 -8.03 -22.54
C TRP A 283 -9.78 -7.76 -23.16
N HIS A 284 -9.92 -6.73 -24.01
CA HIS A 284 -11.20 -6.45 -24.68
C HIS A 284 -11.69 -7.65 -25.52
N ARG A 285 -10.80 -8.30 -26.29
CA ARG A 285 -11.15 -9.49 -27.10
C ARG A 285 -11.66 -10.65 -26.25
N VAL A 286 -10.98 -10.94 -25.14
CA VAL A 286 -11.32 -12.04 -24.24
C VAL A 286 -12.60 -11.71 -23.45
N ASN A 287 -12.79 -10.45 -23.05
CA ASN A 287 -14.00 -10.01 -22.34
C ASN A 287 -15.27 -10.12 -23.21
N VAL A 288 -15.20 -9.73 -24.49
CA VAL A 288 -16.29 -9.94 -25.46
C VAL A 288 -16.64 -11.43 -25.59
N THR A 289 -15.61 -12.28 -25.73
CA THR A 289 -15.79 -13.74 -25.86
C THR A 289 -16.45 -14.35 -24.62
N LYS A 290 -16.02 -13.94 -23.41
CA LYS A 290 -16.62 -14.38 -22.15
C LYS A 290 -18.09 -13.97 -22.04
N CYS A 291 -18.41 -12.71 -22.34
CA CYS A 291 -19.78 -12.21 -22.31
C CYS A 291 -20.67 -12.96 -23.31
N ALA A 292 -20.16 -13.26 -24.51
CA ALA A 292 -20.88 -14.04 -25.52
C ALA A 292 -21.17 -15.48 -25.04
N PHE A 293 -20.19 -16.14 -24.42
CA PHE A 293 -20.36 -17.47 -23.85
C PHE A 293 -21.38 -17.51 -22.71
N GLU A 294 -21.40 -16.49 -21.83
CA GLU A 294 -22.39 -16.41 -20.75
C GLU A 294 -23.83 -16.26 -21.27
N VAL A 295 -24.02 -15.49 -22.35
CA VAL A 295 -25.32 -15.37 -23.03
C VAL A 295 -25.74 -16.73 -23.61
N GLU A 296 -24.84 -17.38 -24.36
CA GLU A 296 -25.12 -18.69 -24.99
C GLU A 296 -25.52 -19.75 -23.95
N ARG A 297 -24.77 -19.84 -22.84
CA ARG A 297 -25.09 -20.78 -21.75
C ARG A 297 -26.48 -20.55 -21.17
N LYS A 298 -26.83 -19.29 -20.88
CA LYS A 298 -28.15 -18.96 -20.32
C LYS A 298 -29.28 -19.22 -21.34
N GLU A 299 -29.04 -18.99 -22.63
CA GLU A 299 -30.01 -19.33 -23.69
C GLU A 299 -30.26 -20.84 -23.79
N GLN A 300 -29.23 -21.67 -23.60
CA GLN A 300 -29.40 -23.13 -23.49
C GLN A 300 -30.24 -23.53 -22.27
N ASP A 301 -29.98 -22.93 -21.10
CA ASP A 301 -30.79 -23.16 -19.89
C ASP A 301 -32.26 -22.76 -20.09
N LEU A 302 -32.50 -21.66 -20.82
CA LEU A 302 -33.86 -21.20 -21.16
C LEU A 302 -34.58 -22.22 -22.04
N GLN A 303 -33.91 -22.79 -23.04
CA GLN A 303 -34.49 -23.83 -23.89
C GLN A 303 -34.91 -25.05 -23.06
N ILE A 304 -34.04 -25.53 -22.17
CA ILE A 304 -34.32 -26.68 -21.28
C ILE A 304 -35.52 -26.39 -20.37
N LEU A 305 -35.53 -25.25 -19.70
CA LEU A 305 -36.60 -24.89 -18.76
C LEU A 305 -37.95 -24.67 -19.47
N THR A 306 -37.94 -24.14 -20.70
CA THR A 306 -39.14 -23.98 -21.53
C THR A 306 -39.80 -25.33 -21.80
N VAL A 307 -39.01 -26.32 -22.25
CA VAL A 307 -39.51 -27.69 -22.51
C VAL A 307 -40.10 -28.32 -21.24
N ILE A 308 -39.48 -28.11 -20.07
CA ILE A 308 -39.99 -28.63 -18.79
C ILE A 308 -41.35 -28.00 -18.44
N VAL A 309 -41.48 -26.67 -18.56
CA VAL A 309 -42.71 -25.93 -18.24
C VAL A 309 -43.85 -26.35 -19.18
N GLU A 310 -43.59 -26.45 -20.48
CA GLU A 310 -44.57 -26.90 -21.47
C GLU A 310 -45.01 -28.34 -21.20
N GLY A 311 -44.07 -29.25 -20.94
CA GLY A 311 -44.38 -30.65 -20.60
C GLY A 311 -45.21 -30.79 -19.31
N GLN A 312 -44.97 -29.96 -18.28
CA GLN A 312 -45.79 -29.95 -17.07
C GLN A 312 -47.19 -29.40 -17.32
N LYS A 313 -47.33 -28.37 -18.17
CA LYS A 313 -48.63 -27.79 -18.56
C LYS A 313 -49.49 -28.82 -19.29
N GLU A 314 -48.92 -29.57 -20.23
CA GLU A 314 -49.63 -30.64 -20.94
C GLU A 314 -50.07 -31.76 -20.00
N LYS A 315 -49.16 -32.23 -19.12
CA LYS A 315 -49.49 -33.25 -18.12
C LYS A 315 -50.63 -32.83 -17.20
N LEU A 316 -50.63 -31.57 -16.74
CA LEU A 316 -51.70 -31.01 -15.91
C LEU A 316 -53.04 -30.98 -16.64
N GLN A 317 -53.05 -30.59 -17.92
CA GLN A 317 -54.28 -30.62 -18.73
C GLN A 317 -54.82 -32.04 -18.91
N GLN A 318 -53.95 -33.02 -19.13
CA GLN A 318 -54.33 -34.42 -19.25
C GLN A 318 -54.86 -35.00 -17.93
N SER A 319 -54.23 -34.69 -16.79
CA SER A 319 -54.67 -35.19 -15.48
C SER A 319 -56.06 -34.64 -15.11
N ILE A 320 -56.32 -33.36 -15.35
CA ILE A 320 -57.63 -32.74 -15.14
C ILE A 320 -58.72 -33.46 -15.96
N LYS A 321 -58.48 -33.67 -17.27
CA LYS A 321 -59.43 -34.40 -18.14
C LYS A 321 -59.72 -35.81 -17.64
N LYS A 322 -58.72 -36.52 -17.08
CA LYS A 322 -58.89 -37.88 -16.52
C LYS A 322 -59.73 -37.86 -15.24
N VAL A 323 -59.48 -36.90 -14.33
CA VAL A 323 -60.27 -36.72 -13.11
C VAL A 323 -61.73 -36.41 -13.45
N ASP A 324 -61.98 -35.47 -14.36
CA ASP A 324 -63.33 -35.06 -14.75
C ASP A 324 -64.14 -36.24 -15.30
N ARG A 325 -63.54 -37.08 -16.15
CA ARG A 325 -64.18 -38.29 -16.69
C ARG A 325 -64.55 -39.30 -15.59
N LEU A 326 -63.68 -39.48 -14.59
CA LEU A 326 -63.95 -40.39 -13.47
C LEU A 326 -65.12 -39.88 -12.60
N VAL A 327 -65.13 -38.58 -12.28
CA VAL A 327 -66.13 -37.97 -11.39
C VAL A 327 -67.49 -37.82 -12.05
N SER A 328 -67.54 -37.39 -13.31
CA SER A 328 -68.81 -37.09 -13.99
C SER A 328 -69.55 -38.31 -14.51
N GLN A 329 -68.84 -39.40 -14.86
CA GLN A 329 -69.44 -40.54 -15.57
C GLN A 329 -69.23 -41.86 -14.84
N LEU A 330 -67.97 -42.26 -14.60
CA LEU A 330 -67.64 -43.64 -14.23
C LEU A 330 -68.00 -43.98 -12.78
N ILE A 331 -67.65 -43.12 -11.82
CA ILE A 331 -67.95 -43.34 -10.39
C ILE A 331 -69.47 -43.34 -10.14
N PRO A 332 -70.27 -42.33 -10.59
CA PRO A 332 -71.72 -42.32 -10.37
C PRO A 332 -72.41 -43.57 -10.94
N THR A 333 -72.02 -44.01 -12.14
CA THR A 333 -72.56 -45.21 -12.77
C THR A 333 -72.24 -46.47 -11.97
N ALA A 334 -70.99 -46.62 -11.51
CA ALA A 334 -70.58 -47.75 -10.68
C ALA A 334 -71.32 -47.77 -9.33
N THR A 335 -71.49 -46.62 -8.67
CA THR A 335 -72.25 -46.50 -7.42
C THR A 335 -73.70 -46.95 -7.58
N SER A 336 -74.38 -46.51 -8.63
CA SER A 336 -75.77 -46.91 -8.91
C SER A 336 -75.90 -48.43 -9.09
N LEU A 337 -75.01 -49.05 -9.86
CA LEU A 337 -75.01 -50.50 -10.09
C LEU A 337 -74.71 -51.31 -8.83
N THR A 338 -73.80 -50.84 -7.97
CA THR A 338 -73.50 -51.48 -6.68
C THR A 338 -74.70 -51.43 -5.74
N ASN A 339 -75.37 -50.27 -5.62
CA ASN A 339 -76.57 -50.11 -4.77
C ASN A 339 -77.72 -51.01 -5.23
N GLN A 340 -77.93 -51.16 -6.54
CA GLN A 340 -78.94 -52.10 -7.07
C GLN A 340 -78.65 -53.55 -6.66
N ALA A 341 -77.38 -54.00 -6.76
CA ALA A 341 -77.01 -55.36 -6.38
C ALA A 341 -77.20 -55.62 -4.88
N TYR A 342 -76.81 -54.65 -4.03
CA TYR A 342 -76.99 -54.72 -2.58
C TYR A 342 -78.47 -54.88 -2.18
N ASN A 343 -79.35 -54.09 -2.79
CA ASN A 343 -80.78 -54.14 -2.48
C ASN A 343 -81.40 -55.51 -2.82
N ILE A 344 -81.00 -56.11 -3.96
CA ILE A 344 -81.50 -57.43 -4.38
C ILE A 344 -81.01 -58.54 -3.43
N GLN A 345 -79.74 -58.50 -3.04
CA GLN A 345 -79.17 -59.44 -2.08
C GLN A 345 -79.92 -59.40 -0.74
N ARG A 346 -80.15 -58.21 -0.18
CA ARG A 346 -80.87 -58.03 1.08
C ARG A 346 -82.28 -58.64 1.06
N VAL A 347 -82.98 -58.53 -0.07
CA VAL A 347 -84.33 -59.10 -0.21
C VAL A 347 -84.29 -60.62 -0.26
N LEU A 348 -83.32 -61.20 -0.96
CA LEU A 348 -83.14 -62.64 -1.01
C LEU A 348 -82.81 -63.23 0.38
N ASP A 349 -82.01 -62.54 1.19
CA ASP A 349 -81.69 -62.95 2.57
C ASP A 349 -82.96 -63.05 3.44
N GLN A 350 -83.84 -62.05 3.33
CA GLN A 350 -85.11 -62.06 4.05
C GLN A 350 -86.03 -63.21 3.61
N CYS A 351 -86.01 -63.58 2.33
CA CYS A 351 -86.81 -64.69 1.82
C CYS A 351 -86.28 -66.05 2.31
N SER A 352 -84.95 -66.21 2.42
CA SER A 352 -84.33 -67.41 3.00
C SER A 352 -84.78 -67.65 4.44
N GLY A 353 -84.84 -66.60 5.26
CA GLY A 353 -85.32 -66.70 6.66
C GLY A 353 -86.75 -67.23 6.77
N LEU A 354 -87.68 -66.72 5.95
CA LEU A 354 -89.09 -67.13 5.96
C LEU A 354 -89.29 -68.58 5.48
N LEU A 355 -88.45 -69.08 4.56
CA LEU A 355 -88.51 -70.46 4.07
C LEU A 355 -88.23 -71.48 5.18
N ASN A 356 -87.27 -71.18 6.05
CA ASN A 356 -86.91 -72.05 7.17
C ASN A 356 -88.06 -72.20 8.18
N GLU A 357 -88.84 -71.15 8.40
CA GLU A 357 -90.02 -71.18 9.29
C GLU A 357 -91.14 -72.06 8.72
N TYR A 358 -91.41 -71.96 7.42
CA TYR A 358 -92.40 -72.81 6.74
C TYR A 358 -92.06 -74.30 6.85
N GLY A 359 -90.78 -74.66 6.71
CA GLY A 359 -90.31 -76.05 6.79
C GLY A 359 -90.59 -76.71 8.15
N LYS A 360 -90.53 -75.96 9.25
CA LYS A 360 -90.80 -76.50 10.59
C LYS A 360 -92.27 -76.89 10.78
N LEU A 361 -93.19 -76.02 10.38
CA LEU A 361 -94.63 -76.26 10.53
C LEU A 361 -95.15 -77.42 9.67
N ASP A 362 -94.51 -77.72 8.53
CA ASP A 362 -94.86 -78.86 7.68
C ASP A 362 -94.59 -80.21 8.35
N ILE A 363 -93.56 -80.29 9.19
CA ILE A 363 -93.19 -81.49 9.94
C ILE A 363 -94.24 -81.76 11.02
N ASP A 364 -94.65 -80.73 11.76
CA ASP A 364 -95.61 -80.82 12.87
C ASP A 364 -97.02 -81.27 12.41
N GLU A 365 -97.50 -80.79 11.26
CA GLU A 365 -98.81 -81.14 10.70
C GLU A 365 -98.91 -82.64 10.36
N LYS A 366 -97.84 -83.21 9.77
CA LYS A 366 -97.80 -84.62 9.36
C LYS A 366 -97.82 -85.57 10.55
N ALA A 367 -97.22 -85.21 11.68
CA ALA A 367 -97.17 -86.06 12.87
C ALA A 367 -98.56 -86.28 13.51
N LEU A 368 -99.42 -85.26 13.53
CA LEU A 368 -100.74 -85.34 14.17
C LEU A 368 -101.80 -86.09 13.35
N GLN A 369 -101.66 -86.19 12.02
CA GLN A 369 -102.66 -86.84 11.15
C GLN A 369 -102.67 -88.38 11.25
N ILE A 370 -101.68 -89.00 11.90
CA ILE A 370 -101.43 -90.46 11.86
C ILE A 370 -102.10 -91.22 13.03
N LEU A 371 -102.64 -90.56 14.05
CA LEU A 371 -103.22 -91.20 15.26
C LEU A 371 -104.68 -91.69 15.10
N ASN A 372 -104.98 -92.96 15.47
CA ASN A 372 -106.34 -93.55 15.53
C ASN A 372 -106.89 -93.64 16.97
N LEU A 373 -108.09 -93.15 17.27
CA LEU A 373 -108.68 -93.09 18.63
C LEU A 373 -109.85 -94.09 18.85
N PRO A 374 -109.93 -94.81 20.01
CA PRO A 374 -111.08 -95.68 20.36
C PRO A 374 -112.33 -94.88 20.79
N ASP A 375 -113.50 -95.52 20.87
CA ASP A 375 -114.74 -94.89 21.38
C ASP A 375 -114.70 -94.75 22.90
N LEU A 376 -114.67 -93.51 23.37
CA LEU A 376 -114.45 -93.16 24.78
C LEU A 376 -115.76 -92.87 25.54
N THR A 377 -116.92 -93.01 24.90
CA THR A 377 -118.24 -92.73 25.53
C THR A 377 -118.57 -93.57 26.79
N PRO A 378 -118.16 -94.85 26.95
CA PRO A 378 -118.48 -95.63 28.16
C PRO A 378 -117.67 -95.25 29.41
N TYR A 379 -116.60 -94.46 29.26
CA TYR A 379 -115.58 -94.23 30.28
C TYR A 379 -115.59 -92.78 30.79
N LEU A 380 -116.72 -92.09 30.67
CA LEU A 380 -116.88 -90.68 31.02
C LEU A 380 -116.91 -90.47 32.54
N PRO A 381 -115.93 -89.76 33.13
CA PRO A 381 -115.95 -89.41 34.54
C PRO A 381 -116.89 -88.22 34.78
N ASN A 382 -117.61 -88.25 35.92
CA ASN A 382 -118.69 -87.28 36.19
C ASN A 382 -118.22 -85.88 36.62
N THR A 383 -116.95 -85.66 36.99
CA THR A 383 -116.37 -84.31 37.22
C THR A 383 -114.84 -84.34 37.36
N ILE A 384 -114.08 -83.75 36.43
CA ILE A 384 -112.61 -83.55 36.51
C ILE A 384 -112.18 -82.22 35.84
N ALA A 385 -111.12 -81.60 36.37
CA ALA A 385 -110.47 -80.39 35.87
C ALA A 385 -109.98 -80.48 34.39
N GLU A 386 -109.70 -79.33 33.75
CA GLU A 386 -109.15 -79.26 32.39
C GLU A 386 -107.68 -79.75 32.31
N PRO A 387 -107.29 -80.47 31.24
CA PRO A 387 -105.92 -80.97 31.11
C PRO A 387 -104.95 -79.91 30.58
N GLU A 388 -103.67 -80.01 30.97
CA GLU A 388 -102.58 -79.19 30.43
C GLU A 388 -102.28 -79.47 28.94
N VAL A 389 -101.84 -78.43 28.21
CA VAL A 389 -101.47 -78.50 26.78
C VAL A 389 -100.13 -79.21 26.61
N LEU A 390 -100.14 -80.37 25.96
CA LEU A 390 -98.94 -81.18 25.70
C LEU A 390 -98.27 -80.84 24.35
N THR A 391 -96.98 -81.12 24.21
CA THR A 391 -96.30 -81.12 22.90
C THR A 391 -96.90 -82.20 21.99
N ILE A 392 -96.78 -82.03 20.67
CA ILE A 392 -97.34 -83.00 19.70
C ILE A 392 -96.80 -84.41 19.96
N GLU A 393 -95.48 -84.52 20.19
CA GLU A 393 -94.80 -85.78 20.45
C GLU A 393 -95.25 -86.47 21.75
N SER A 394 -95.38 -85.72 22.85
CA SER A 394 -95.82 -86.27 24.15
C SER A 394 -97.31 -86.65 24.15
N LEU A 395 -98.12 -85.98 23.35
CA LEU A 395 -99.54 -86.27 23.19
C LEU A 395 -99.77 -87.60 22.46
N CYS A 396 -98.95 -87.94 21.47
CA CYS A 396 -99.03 -89.23 20.74
C CYS A 396 -98.81 -90.43 21.67
N ILE A 397 -97.83 -90.35 22.60
CA ILE A 397 -97.43 -91.47 23.47
C ILE A 397 -98.55 -91.85 24.45
N LYS A 398 -99.14 -90.86 25.14
CA LYS A 398 -100.17 -91.10 26.17
C LYS A 398 -101.43 -91.76 25.64
N ILE A 399 -101.78 -91.52 24.38
CA ILE A 399 -103.00 -92.05 23.76
C ILE A 399 -102.88 -93.56 23.48
N GLU A 400 -101.67 -94.04 23.17
CA GLU A 400 -101.45 -95.49 22.95
C GLU A 400 -101.53 -96.29 24.25
N GLU A 401 -101.00 -95.77 25.37
CA GLU A 401 -101.07 -96.44 26.68
C GLU A 401 -102.50 -96.60 27.19
N LEU A 402 -103.36 -95.59 26.95
CA LEU A 402 -104.78 -95.61 27.32
C LEU A 402 -105.54 -96.78 26.65
N LYS A 403 -105.24 -97.09 25.39
CA LYS A 403 -105.94 -98.14 24.63
C LYS A 403 -105.79 -99.52 25.26
N PHE A 404 -104.60 -99.83 25.77
CA PHE A 404 -104.29 -101.14 26.32
C PHE A 404 -105.04 -101.39 27.65
N LEU A 405 -105.06 -100.37 28.53
CA LEU A 405 -105.74 -100.44 29.83
C LEU A 405 -107.26 -100.64 29.70
N LEU A 406 -107.91 -99.96 28.75
CA LEU A 406 -109.37 -100.05 28.56
C LEU A 406 -109.81 -101.43 28.05
N ALA A 407 -108.96 -102.14 27.31
CA ALA A 407 -109.27 -103.47 26.79
C ALA A 407 -109.37 -104.55 27.89
N GLU A 408 -108.65 -104.40 29.00
CA GLU A 408 -108.51 -105.42 30.04
C GLU A 408 -109.61 -105.37 31.11
N PHE A 409 -109.90 -104.19 31.67
CA PHE A 409 -110.83 -104.07 32.80
C PHE A 409 -112.28 -103.80 32.39
N GLN A 410 -112.52 -103.47 31.12
CA GLN A 410 -113.82 -103.29 30.45
C GLN A 410 -114.76 -102.22 31.02
N SER A 411 -114.65 -101.82 32.29
CA SER A 411 -115.43 -100.75 32.94
C SER A 411 -114.62 -100.03 34.01
N LEU A 412 -114.90 -98.74 34.23
CA LEU A 412 -114.23 -97.94 35.27
C LEU A 412 -114.48 -98.48 36.68
N GLN A 413 -115.67 -99.03 36.94
CA GLN A 413 -116.06 -99.55 38.25
C GLN A 413 -115.29 -100.83 38.65
N ALA A 414 -114.92 -101.66 37.68
CA ALA A 414 -114.05 -102.82 37.91
C ALA A 414 -112.63 -102.40 38.33
N ILE A 415 -112.14 -101.30 37.76
CA ILE A 415 -110.84 -100.71 38.10
C ILE A 415 -110.86 -100.16 39.54
N GLU A 416 -111.91 -99.42 39.91
CA GLU A 416 -112.05 -98.82 41.25
C GLU A 416 -112.05 -99.86 42.38
N ASN A 417 -112.77 -100.97 42.20
CA ASN A 417 -112.85 -102.00 43.24
C ASN A 417 -111.50 -102.66 43.50
N LYS A 418 -110.71 -102.92 42.44
CA LYS A 418 -109.40 -103.56 42.55
C LYS A 418 -108.38 -102.70 43.31
N VAL A 419 -108.44 -101.38 43.15
CA VAL A 419 -107.57 -100.43 43.88
C VAL A 419 -107.80 -100.49 45.39
N LYS A 420 -109.07 -100.52 45.84
CA LYS A 420 -109.42 -100.53 47.27
C LYS A 420 -108.93 -101.79 48.01
N ASP A 421 -109.07 -102.95 47.41
CA ASP A 421 -108.66 -104.22 48.03
C ASP A 421 -107.13 -104.28 48.25
N GLN A 422 -106.36 -103.69 47.34
CA GLN A 422 -104.89 -103.70 47.40
C GLN A 422 -104.34 -102.72 48.45
N GLU A 423 -105.04 -101.61 48.69
CA GLU A 423 -104.62 -100.57 49.64
C GLU A 423 -104.60 -101.09 51.09
N LEU A 424 -105.60 -101.88 51.47
CA LEU A 424 -105.69 -102.47 52.82
C LEU A 424 -104.53 -103.44 53.09
N LEU A 425 -104.14 -104.22 52.08
CA LEU A 425 -103.10 -105.23 52.18
C LEU A 425 -101.70 -104.61 52.38
N LEU A 426 -101.44 -103.48 51.71
CA LEU A 426 -100.16 -102.77 51.77
C LEU A 426 -99.93 -102.05 53.11
N GLN A 427 -100.99 -101.56 53.78
CA GLN A 427 -100.85 -100.88 55.08
C GLN A 427 -100.29 -101.83 56.16
N THR A 428 -100.84 -103.04 56.27
CA THR A 428 -100.41 -104.03 57.27
C THR A 428 -98.91 -104.35 57.15
N TRP A 429 -98.40 -104.43 55.92
CA TRP A 429 -96.99 -104.76 55.65
C TRP A 429 -96.03 -103.60 55.92
N LEU A 430 -96.52 -102.36 55.77
CA LEU A 430 -95.74 -101.17 56.06
C LEU A 430 -95.42 -101.06 57.55
N ASP A 431 -96.42 -101.31 58.39
CA ASP A 431 -96.30 -101.18 59.85
C ASP A 431 -95.28 -102.18 60.43
N GLU A 432 -95.25 -103.42 59.92
CA GLU A 432 -94.25 -104.42 60.29
C GLU A 432 -92.83 -104.01 59.87
N THR A 433 -92.67 -103.50 58.65
CA THR A 433 -91.33 -103.16 58.11
C THR A 433 -90.72 -101.95 58.83
N ASN A 434 -91.53 -100.97 59.22
CA ASN A 434 -91.09 -99.80 59.97
C ASN A 434 -90.47 -100.13 61.33
N LYS A 435 -91.10 -101.06 62.06
CA LYS A 435 -90.63 -101.49 63.38
C LYS A 435 -89.18 -102.01 63.33
N TYR A 436 -88.85 -102.81 62.32
CA TYR A 436 -87.50 -103.36 62.15
C TYR A 436 -86.46 -102.32 61.70
N ILE A 437 -86.85 -101.28 60.98
CA ILE A 437 -85.93 -100.22 60.54
C ILE A 437 -85.44 -99.42 61.74
N ASP A 438 -86.33 -99.02 62.65
CA ASP A 438 -85.99 -98.17 63.79
C ASP A 438 -84.97 -98.84 64.73
N GLU A 439 -85.09 -100.15 64.92
CA GLU A 439 -84.13 -100.96 65.70
C GLU A 439 -82.71 -100.90 65.10
N VAL A 440 -82.57 -100.98 63.77
CA VAL A 440 -81.27 -100.98 63.09
C VAL A 440 -80.65 -99.58 62.99
N VAL A 441 -81.45 -98.51 62.82
CA VAL A 441 -80.95 -97.12 62.74
C VAL A 441 -80.24 -96.68 64.01
N ASN A 442 -80.80 -97.02 65.18
CA ASN A 442 -80.23 -96.59 66.46
C ASN A 442 -78.84 -97.19 66.71
N SER A 443 -78.62 -98.45 66.31
CA SER A 443 -77.32 -99.12 66.41
C SER A 443 -76.24 -98.45 65.53
N LEU A 444 -76.59 -97.97 64.33
CA LEU A 444 -75.64 -97.28 63.43
C LEU A 444 -75.17 -95.92 63.95
N LYS A 445 -76.07 -95.13 64.58
CA LYS A 445 -75.73 -93.78 65.10
C LYS A 445 -74.63 -93.83 66.16
N ILE A 446 -74.58 -94.90 66.93
CA ILE A 446 -73.60 -95.07 68.01
C ILE A 446 -72.20 -95.39 67.42
N VAL A 447 -72.13 -96.13 66.32
CA VAL A 447 -70.86 -96.55 65.67
C VAL A 447 -70.17 -95.38 64.94
N ASP A 448 -70.92 -94.36 64.50
CA ASP A 448 -70.39 -93.27 63.67
C ASP A 448 -69.71 -92.12 64.41
N GLN A 449 -69.96 -91.94 65.71
CA GLN A 449 -69.42 -90.82 66.49
C GLN A 449 -67.99 -91.04 67.01
N ILE A 450 -67.34 -92.13 66.63
CA ILE A 450 -66.15 -92.65 67.31
C ILE A 450 -64.82 -91.94 66.91
N LYS A 451 -64.78 -91.00 65.95
CA LYS A 451 -63.49 -90.64 65.33
C LYS A 451 -62.67 -89.44 65.80
N GLU A 452 -63.16 -88.45 66.57
CA GLU A 452 -62.26 -87.33 66.96
C GLU A 452 -62.35 -86.83 68.40
N SER A 453 -63.40 -87.12 69.16
CA SER A 453 -63.45 -86.81 70.60
C SER A 453 -64.55 -87.59 71.31
N GLY A 454 -64.22 -88.26 72.41
CA GLY A 454 -65.18 -89.03 73.22
C GLY A 454 -64.51 -90.21 73.92
N LEU A 455 -65.25 -90.90 74.79
CA LEU A 455 -64.75 -92.03 75.59
C LEU A 455 -64.11 -93.13 74.72
N PHE A 456 -64.73 -93.48 73.58
CA PHE A 456 -64.24 -94.52 72.66
C PHE A 456 -62.92 -94.11 71.96
N ALA A 457 -62.79 -92.86 71.53
CA ALA A 457 -61.58 -92.36 70.88
C ALA A 457 -60.36 -92.38 71.81
N GLU A 458 -60.58 -92.13 73.10
CA GLU A 458 -59.51 -92.12 74.10
C GLU A 458 -59.11 -93.54 74.56
N VAL A 459 -60.05 -94.50 74.50
CA VAL A 459 -59.76 -95.94 74.65
C VAL A 459 -58.86 -96.44 73.51
N ILE A 460 -59.14 -96.06 72.25
CA ILE A 460 -58.30 -96.42 71.11
C ILE A 460 -56.87 -95.85 71.27
N LYS A 461 -56.69 -94.63 71.79
CA LYS A 461 -55.35 -94.00 71.98
C LYS A 461 -54.46 -94.69 73.03
N ARG A 462 -55.03 -95.27 74.10
CA ARG A 462 -54.27 -95.87 75.21
C ARG A 462 -53.70 -97.25 74.86
N GLY A 463 -54.29 -97.93 73.89
CA GLY A 463 -53.77 -99.19 73.33
C GLY A 463 -53.80 -100.39 74.27
N THR A 464 -54.67 -100.40 75.29
CA THR A 464 -54.86 -101.53 76.21
C THR A 464 -56.17 -102.25 75.90
N PRO A 465 -56.14 -103.56 75.59
CA PRO A 465 -57.35 -104.35 75.29
C PRO A 465 -58.33 -104.34 76.47
N LEU A 466 -59.63 -104.29 76.16
CA LEU A 466 -60.71 -104.29 77.16
C LEU A 466 -61.31 -105.70 77.27
N ASN A 467 -61.70 -106.09 78.48
CA ASN A 467 -62.49 -107.31 78.65
C ASN A 467 -63.97 -107.08 78.29
N ALA A 468 -64.77 -108.16 78.21
CA ALA A 468 -66.16 -108.10 77.79
C ALA A 468 -67.05 -107.18 78.66
N ASP A 469 -66.77 -107.08 79.96
CA ASP A 469 -67.54 -106.26 80.89
C ASP A 469 -67.21 -104.78 80.70
N GLN A 470 -65.92 -104.46 80.58
CA GLN A 470 -65.45 -103.12 80.25
C GLN A 470 -65.93 -102.67 78.87
N GLU A 471 -65.97 -103.56 77.88
CA GLU A 471 -66.56 -103.28 76.57
C GLU A 471 -68.08 -103.06 76.67
N THR A 472 -68.78 -103.84 77.49
CA THR A 472 -70.21 -103.63 77.75
C THR A 472 -70.45 -102.26 78.39
N VAL A 473 -69.66 -101.87 79.40
CA VAL A 473 -69.75 -100.53 80.01
C VAL A 473 -69.44 -99.44 78.97
N LEU A 474 -68.43 -99.62 78.13
CA LEU A 474 -68.10 -98.66 77.07
C LEU A 474 -69.29 -98.42 76.14
N PHE A 475 -69.96 -99.50 75.70
CA PHE A 475 -71.14 -99.39 74.83
C PHE A 475 -72.37 -98.85 75.55
N HIS A 476 -72.53 -99.11 76.84
CA HIS A 476 -73.58 -98.48 77.66
C HIS A 476 -73.35 -96.96 77.81
N LEU A 477 -72.10 -96.56 78.01
CA LEU A 477 -71.71 -95.16 78.23
C LEU A 477 -71.49 -94.35 76.94
N LEU A 478 -71.51 -94.99 75.77
CA LEU A 478 -71.27 -94.36 74.45
C LEU A 478 -72.26 -93.22 74.12
N GLY A 479 -73.42 -93.18 74.78
CA GLY A 479 -74.39 -92.11 74.66
C GLY A 479 -74.18 -90.91 75.60
N GLN A 480 -73.26 -91.00 76.56
CA GLN A 480 -73.06 -89.96 77.57
C GLN A 480 -72.02 -88.96 77.11
N GLY A 481 -72.42 -87.67 77.11
CA GLY A 481 -71.61 -86.59 76.56
C GLY A 481 -70.24 -86.51 77.24
N TRP A 482 -69.20 -86.41 76.42
CA TRP A 482 -67.86 -86.07 76.88
C TRP A 482 -67.74 -84.54 76.84
N THR A 483 -67.69 -83.89 78.02
CA THR A 483 -67.73 -82.42 78.27
C THR A 483 -69.10 -81.71 78.15
N THR A 484 -69.30 -80.61 78.90
CA THR A 484 -70.60 -80.01 79.28
C THR A 484 -71.30 -79.22 78.15
N VAL A 485 -72.54 -79.61 77.84
CA VAL A 485 -73.28 -79.25 76.60
C VAL A 485 -74.36 -78.17 76.84
N LYS A 486 -74.62 -77.32 75.84
CA LYS A 486 -75.49 -76.14 75.89
C LYS A 486 -77.01 -76.37 75.93
N HIS A 487 -77.52 -77.58 76.09
CA HIS A 487 -78.95 -77.76 76.39
C HIS A 487 -79.19 -78.59 77.64
N THR A 488 -79.29 -77.84 78.73
CA THR A 488 -79.77 -78.15 80.07
C THR A 488 -81.24 -78.58 80.03
N GLY A 489 -81.46 -79.88 79.83
CA GLY A 489 -82.76 -80.56 79.96
C GLY A 489 -82.67 -81.71 80.97
N LYS A 490 -83.77 -81.97 81.69
CA LYS A 490 -83.87 -82.99 82.75
C LYS A 490 -83.38 -84.36 82.25
N GLY A 491 -82.37 -84.93 82.92
CA GLY A 491 -81.86 -86.28 82.67
C GLY A 491 -80.52 -86.37 81.93
N ALA A 492 -79.92 -85.25 81.51
CA ALA A 492 -78.61 -85.26 80.87
C ALA A 492 -77.49 -85.70 81.85
N LYS A 493 -76.70 -86.73 81.46
CA LYS A 493 -75.47 -87.16 82.16
C LYS A 493 -74.25 -86.91 81.27
N TYR A 494 -73.05 -86.78 81.85
CA TYR A 494 -71.79 -86.58 81.12
C TYR A 494 -70.62 -87.28 81.83
N ILE A 495 -69.54 -87.56 81.09
CA ILE A 495 -68.33 -88.24 81.57
C ILE A 495 -67.13 -87.29 81.42
N SER A 496 -66.24 -87.29 82.41
CA SER A 496 -65.09 -86.39 82.47
C SER A 496 -63.72 -87.07 82.58
N HIS A 497 -63.65 -88.39 82.83
CA HIS A 497 -62.38 -89.11 82.97
C HIS A 497 -62.53 -90.60 82.66
N LEU A 498 -61.50 -91.23 82.07
CA LEU A 498 -61.48 -92.66 81.72
C LEU A 498 -61.53 -93.62 82.92
N ALA A 499 -61.34 -93.12 84.15
CA ALA A 499 -61.48 -93.92 85.37
C ALA A 499 -62.89 -94.54 85.51
N ALA A 500 -63.87 -93.99 84.78
CA ALA A 500 -65.21 -94.56 84.62
C ALA A 500 -65.22 -95.99 84.04
N LEU A 501 -64.13 -96.48 83.46
CA LEU A 501 -63.99 -97.85 82.92
C LEU A 501 -63.05 -98.74 83.78
N ASP A 502 -62.56 -98.22 84.91
CA ASP A 502 -61.69 -99.00 85.80
C ASP A 502 -62.50 -100.14 86.41
N THR A 503 -61.83 -101.27 86.62
CA THR A 503 -62.44 -102.46 87.23
C THR A 503 -63.05 -102.18 88.60
N ASN A 504 -62.56 -101.17 89.32
CA ASN A 504 -63.14 -100.71 90.59
C ASN A 504 -64.54 -100.06 90.41
N SER A 505 -64.96 -99.78 89.17
CA SER A 505 -66.27 -99.21 88.79
C SER A 505 -67.27 -100.29 88.34
N ILE A 506 -66.91 -101.57 88.38
CA ILE A 506 -67.77 -102.69 88.00
C ILE A 506 -67.86 -103.64 89.20
N GLU A 507 -69.03 -103.75 89.81
CA GLU A 507 -69.35 -104.76 90.82
C GLU A 507 -70.19 -105.86 90.18
N ASN A 508 -69.60 -107.05 90.06
CA ASN A 508 -70.33 -108.26 89.68
C ASN A 508 -70.92 -108.90 90.95
N GLU A 509 -72.25 -109.06 91.01
CA GLU A 509 -72.89 -109.88 92.03
C GLU A 509 -73.13 -111.29 91.49
N PRO A 510 -72.98 -112.34 92.32
CA PRO A 510 -73.15 -113.73 91.89
C PRO A 510 -74.52 -114.03 91.28
N ASP A 511 -75.57 -113.35 91.73
CA ASP A 511 -76.96 -113.62 91.34
C ASP A 511 -77.35 -112.95 90.00
N LEU A 512 -76.48 -112.13 89.42
CA LEU A 512 -76.69 -111.43 88.15
C LEU A 512 -75.74 -112.01 87.09
N VAL A 513 -76.18 -113.07 86.40
CA VAL A 513 -75.36 -113.75 85.36
C VAL A 513 -75.25 -112.90 84.09
N ASP A 514 -76.38 -112.31 83.67
CA ASP A 514 -76.48 -111.55 82.43
C ASP A 514 -76.36 -110.04 82.67
N SER A 515 -76.06 -109.61 83.89
CA SER A 515 -75.99 -108.19 84.25
C SER A 515 -74.98 -107.92 85.36
N PHE A 516 -74.52 -106.68 85.49
CA PHE A 516 -73.59 -106.28 86.55
C PHE A 516 -73.86 -104.84 86.98
N TRP A 517 -73.43 -104.47 88.18
CA TRP A 517 -73.57 -103.12 88.71
C TRP A 517 -72.43 -102.23 88.26
N TYR A 518 -72.76 -101.10 87.66
CA TYR A 518 -71.84 -100.04 87.29
C TYR A 518 -71.79 -98.97 88.37
N VAL A 519 -70.64 -98.88 89.06
CA VAL A 519 -70.39 -98.06 90.27
C VAL A 519 -69.64 -96.78 89.89
N ALA A 520 -70.34 -95.66 89.81
CA ALA A 520 -69.80 -94.33 89.51
C ALA A 520 -69.93 -93.40 90.72
N GLY A 521 -68.92 -93.42 91.60
CA GLY A 521 -68.92 -92.65 92.86
C GLY A 521 -69.95 -93.22 93.85
N HIS A 522 -71.10 -92.55 93.99
CA HIS A 522 -72.23 -93.02 94.80
C HIS A 522 -73.46 -93.44 93.96
N LEU A 523 -73.32 -93.52 92.63
CA LEU A 523 -74.39 -93.91 91.72
C LEU A 523 -74.13 -95.31 91.16
N ASN A 524 -75.03 -96.25 91.44
CA ASN A 524 -74.95 -97.63 90.97
C ASN A 524 -76.06 -97.89 89.95
N GLU A 525 -75.70 -98.33 88.74
CA GLU A 525 -76.64 -98.60 87.63
C GLU A 525 -76.50 -100.05 87.16
N LEU A 526 -77.61 -100.79 87.03
CA LEU A 526 -77.59 -102.18 86.57
C LEU A 526 -77.53 -102.23 85.04
N ILE A 527 -76.53 -102.91 84.47
CA ILE A 527 -76.31 -103.02 83.02
C ILE A 527 -76.33 -104.49 82.60
N SER A 528 -76.98 -104.82 81.49
CA SER A 528 -76.96 -106.18 80.89
C SER A 528 -75.75 -106.41 79.98
N ARG A 529 -75.14 -107.59 80.08
CA ARG A 529 -74.03 -108.04 79.22
C ARG A 529 -74.49 -108.15 77.76
N ARG A 530 -73.63 -107.76 76.81
CA ARG A 530 -73.92 -107.89 75.36
C ARG A 530 -73.82 -109.35 74.91
N SER A 531 -74.72 -109.75 74.01
CA SER A 531 -74.67 -111.05 73.32
C SER A 531 -73.82 -111.02 72.04
N ASP A 532 -73.46 -109.82 71.57
CA ASP A 532 -72.59 -109.64 70.41
C ASP A 532 -71.17 -110.15 70.71
N PRO A 533 -70.44 -110.70 69.71
CA PRO A 533 -69.06 -111.10 69.89
C PRO A 533 -68.19 -109.91 70.33
N GLN A 534 -67.25 -110.15 71.23
CA GLN A 534 -66.33 -109.14 71.77
C GLN A 534 -65.44 -108.58 70.66
N LEU A 535 -65.42 -107.25 70.49
CA LEU A 535 -64.80 -106.58 69.33
C LEU A 535 -63.46 -105.92 69.66
N LEU A 536 -63.22 -105.63 70.94
CA LEU A 536 -62.07 -104.85 71.43
C LEU A 536 -61.12 -105.72 72.28
N ASP A 537 -60.98 -107.00 71.92
CA ASP A 537 -60.13 -108.01 72.57
C ASP A 537 -58.66 -107.98 72.10
N ASP A 538 -58.41 -107.45 70.91
CA ASP A 538 -57.11 -107.46 70.23
C ASP A 538 -56.78 -106.10 69.60
N VAL A 539 -55.56 -105.61 69.86
CA VAL A 539 -55.03 -104.32 69.39
C VAL A 539 -55.01 -104.24 67.85
N ASP A 540 -54.81 -105.37 67.15
CA ASP A 540 -54.84 -105.41 65.68
C ASP A 540 -56.28 -105.37 65.12
N ARG A 541 -57.26 -105.94 65.82
CA ARG A 541 -58.69 -105.83 65.45
C ARG A 541 -59.23 -104.43 65.73
N MET A 542 -58.73 -103.75 66.76
CA MET A 542 -59.13 -102.38 67.12
C MET A 542 -58.93 -101.40 65.96
N GLN A 543 -57.96 -101.63 65.05
CA GLN A 543 -57.71 -100.73 63.92
C GLN A 543 -58.71 -100.88 62.75
N VAL A 544 -59.45 -102.00 62.64
CA VAL A 544 -60.38 -102.28 61.51
C VAL A 544 -61.83 -102.49 61.95
N ALA A 545 -62.08 -102.74 63.25
CA ALA A 545 -63.40 -103.09 63.82
C ALA A 545 -64.52 -102.09 63.46
N GLN A 546 -64.21 -100.79 63.41
CA GLN A 546 -65.22 -99.76 63.13
C GLN A 546 -65.85 -99.91 61.74
N LYS A 547 -65.08 -100.38 60.75
CA LYS A 547 -65.57 -100.52 59.37
C LYS A 547 -66.51 -101.72 59.20
N ILE A 548 -66.17 -102.86 59.81
CA ILE A 548 -66.94 -104.11 59.67
C ILE A 548 -68.33 -103.97 60.31
N ILE A 549 -68.41 -103.41 61.52
CA ILE A 549 -69.67 -103.20 62.24
C ILE A 549 -70.57 -102.25 61.46
N LYS A 550 -70.00 -101.17 60.93
CA LYS A 550 -70.76 -100.19 60.15
C LYS A 550 -71.31 -100.83 58.88
N ASP A 551 -70.51 -101.58 58.12
CA ASP A 551 -70.94 -102.17 56.85
C ASP A 551 -72.10 -103.18 56.99
N ASP A 552 -72.13 -103.99 58.06
CA ASP A 552 -73.19 -105.00 58.26
C ASP A 552 -74.56 -104.35 58.58
N PHE A 553 -74.60 -103.46 59.57
CA PHE A 553 -75.84 -102.76 59.92
C PHE A 553 -76.34 -101.87 58.77
N THR A 554 -75.43 -101.26 58.00
CA THR A 554 -75.82 -100.42 56.86
C THR A 554 -76.48 -101.25 55.76
N LYS A 555 -75.99 -102.47 55.49
CA LYS A 555 -76.64 -103.39 54.53
C LYS A 555 -78.03 -103.82 54.98
N ARG A 556 -78.19 -104.20 56.24
CA ARG A 556 -79.48 -104.63 56.80
C ARG A 556 -80.51 -103.51 56.77
N LEU A 557 -80.07 -102.30 57.11
CA LEU A 557 -80.90 -101.10 57.05
C LEU A 557 -81.33 -100.76 55.62
N ALA A 558 -80.42 -100.84 54.66
CA ALA A 558 -80.71 -100.57 53.26
C ALA A 558 -81.78 -101.52 52.71
N THR A 559 -81.69 -102.82 53.01
CA THR A 559 -82.68 -103.81 52.54
C THR A 559 -84.07 -103.54 53.11
N LEU A 560 -84.18 -103.23 54.41
CA LEU A 560 -85.46 -102.93 55.04
C LEU A 560 -86.05 -101.59 54.59
N LYS A 561 -85.22 -100.55 54.46
CA LYS A 561 -85.64 -99.25 53.92
C LYS A 561 -86.14 -99.35 52.49
N ASN A 562 -85.46 -100.11 51.62
CA ASN A 562 -85.91 -100.34 50.24
C ASN A 562 -87.30 -101.00 50.22
N LYS A 563 -87.52 -102.03 51.05
CA LYS A 563 -88.82 -102.69 51.16
C LYS A 563 -89.92 -101.73 51.65
N LYS A 564 -89.62 -100.90 52.65
CA LYS A 564 -90.54 -99.86 53.14
C LYS A 564 -90.85 -98.85 52.05
N ASP A 565 -89.84 -98.29 51.41
CA ASP A 565 -89.97 -97.27 50.37
C ASP A 565 -90.76 -97.81 49.17
N ALA A 566 -90.59 -99.08 48.81
CA ALA A 566 -91.38 -99.72 47.76
C ALA A 566 -92.87 -99.81 48.13
N ILE A 567 -93.20 -100.20 49.37
CA ILE A 567 -94.59 -100.27 49.86
C ILE A 567 -95.20 -98.86 49.97
N GLU A 568 -94.48 -97.87 50.50
CA GLU A 568 -94.96 -96.48 50.58
C GLU A 568 -95.09 -95.84 49.20
N SER A 569 -94.17 -96.11 48.29
CA SER A 569 -94.23 -95.60 46.91
C SER A 569 -95.43 -96.17 46.16
N ALA A 570 -95.71 -97.46 46.34
CA ALA A 570 -96.87 -98.11 45.76
C ALA A 570 -98.19 -97.52 46.26
N ARG A 571 -98.33 -97.33 47.58
CA ARG A 571 -99.54 -96.72 48.17
C ARG A 571 -99.75 -95.27 47.76
N ASN A 572 -98.67 -94.50 47.64
CA ASN A 572 -98.71 -93.10 47.26
C ASN A 572 -98.79 -92.87 45.74
N GLY A 573 -98.88 -93.93 44.92
CA GLY A 573 -98.96 -93.83 43.47
C GLY A 573 -97.67 -93.34 42.80
N LYS A 574 -96.52 -93.52 43.46
CA LYS A 574 -95.19 -93.22 42.92
C LYS A 574 -94.62 -94.45 42.21
N SER A 575 -93.56 -94.26 41.42
CA SER A 575 -92.85 -95.38 40.79
C SER A 575 -92.21 -96.28 41.84
N PHE A 576 -92.44 -97.58 41.74
CA PHE A 576 -91.87 -98.60 42.62
C PHE A 576 -91.42 -99.82 41.80
N ASP A 577 -90.56 -100.64 42.39
CA ASP A 577 -90.16 -101.93 41.83
C ASP A 577 -91.22 -102.99 42.19
N PRO A 578 -91.96 -103.57 41.21
CA PRO A 578 -93.01 -104.54 41.47
C PRO A 578 -92.49 -105.81 42.17
N LEU A 579 -91.22 -106.17 41.99
CA LEU A 579 -90.61 -107.37 42.61
C LEU A 579 -90.44 -107.23 44.13
N GLN A 580 -90.49 -106.00 44.66
CA GLN A 580 -90.40 -105.74 46.10
C GLN A 580 -91.75 -105.77 46.80
N LEU A 581 -92.85 -105.86 46.04
CA LEU A 581 -94.19 -106.06 46.56
C LEU A 581 -94.56 -107.55 46.61
N PRO A 582 -95.46 -107.95 47.52
CA PRO A 582 -96.05 -109.28 47.46
C PRO A 582 -96.79 -109.49 46.14
N SER A 583 -96.65 -110.69 45.56
CA SER A 583 -97.18 -111.08 44.25
C SER A 583 -98.71 -110.96 44.08
N ALA A 584 -99.45 -110.67 45.14
CA ALA A 584 -100.90 -110.47 45.12
C ALA A 584 -101.33 -109.05 44.66
N ILE A 585 -100.40 -108.10 44.48
CA ILE A 585 -100.67 -106.70 44.10
C ILE A 585 -100.48 -106.50 42.59
N ASP A 586 -101.48 -105.96 41.86
CA ASP A 586 -101.34 -105.47 40.48
C ASP A 586 -100.75 -104.05 40.48
N PRO A 587 -99.54 -103.85 39.92
CA PRO A 587 -98.80 -102.59 40.00
C PRO A 587 -99.42 -101.42 39.20
N ARG A 588 -100.36 -101.69 38.29
CA ARG A 588 -101.00 -100.65 37.48
C ARG A 588 -102.14 -99.94 38.21
N LEU A 589 -102.71 -100.58 39.23
CA LEU A 589 -103.91 -100.17 39.95
C LEU A 589 -103.69 -100.18 41.46
N VAL A 590 -102.64 -99.51 41.91
CA VAL A 590 -102.24 -99.54 43.33
C VAL A 590 -102.69 -98.32 44.10
N SER A 591 -103.03 -97.22 43.42
CA SER A 591 -103.38 -95.95 44.08
C SER A 591 -104.51 -95.19 43.40
N GLN A 592 -105.19 -94.34 44.18
CA GLN A 592 -106.20 -93.41 43.69
C GLN A 592 -105.65 -92.38 42.67
N HIS A 593 -104.36 -92.04 42.75
CA HIS A 593 -103.72 -91.10 41.81
C HIS A 593 -103.63 -91.67 40.38
N GLN A 594 -103.31 -92.97 40.25
CA GLN A 594 -103.23 -93.63 38.94
C GLN A 594 -104.61 -93.68 38.26
N LEU A 595 -105.68 -93.89 39.02
CA LEU A 595 -107.05 -93.80 38.52
C LEU A 595 -107.35 -92.40 37.95
N THR A 596 -106.95 -91.33 38.65
CA THR A 596 -107.18 -89.94 38.19
C THR A 596 -106.40 -89.62 36.90
N GLN A 597 -105.19 -90.17 36.72
CA GLN A 597 -104.37 -89.97 35.52
C GLN A 597 -104.96 -90.64 34.27
N ILE A 598 -105.59 -91.80 34.45
CA ILE A 598 -106.30 -92.50 33.37
C ILE A 598 -107.47 -91.66 32.89
N GLU A 599 -108.23 -91.06 33.80
CA GLU A 599 -109.36 -90.19 33.47
C GLU A 599 -108.94 -88.90 32.74
N LEU A 600 -107.80 -88.28 33.11
CA LEU A 600 -107.25 -87.11 32.42
C LEU A 600 -106.81 -87.41 30.98
N SER A 601 -106.24 -88.60 30.76
CA SER A 601 -105.76 -89.03 29.44
C SER A 601 -106.91 -89.23 28.43
N ILE A 602 -108.09 -89.63 28.91
CA ILE A 602 -109.33 -89.71 28.11
C ILE A 602 -109.74 -88.31 27.59
N LYS A 603 -109.61 -87.27 28.42
CA LYS A 603 -109.97 -85.88 28.05
C LYS A 603 -108.98 -85.24 27.07
N GLN A 604 -107.68 -85.57 27.17
CA GLN A 604 -106.65 -85.06 26.25
C GLN A 604 -106.82 -85.57 24.81
N ALA A 605 -107.23 -86.84 24.66
CA ALA A 605 -107.50 -87.47 23.38
C ALA A 605 -108.56 -86.73 22.52
N GLN A 606 -109.50 -86.01 23.14
CA GLN A 606 -110.57 -85.29 22.43
C GLN A 606 -110.12 -83.98 21.77
N SER A 607 -108.94 -83.44 22.09
CA SER A 607 -108.49 -82.10 21.68
C SER A 607 -107.67 -82.02 20.37
N ILE A 608 -107.37 -83.15 19.72
CA ILE A 608 -106.44 -83.25 18.57
C ILE A 608 -106.89 -82.47 17.33
N SER A 609 -108.17 -82.55 16.98
CA SER A 609 -108.71 -81.98 15.74
C SER A 609 -108.55 -80.45 15.65
N GLY A 610 -108.66 -79.74 16.78
CA GLY A 610 -108.48 -78.29 16.85
C GLY A 610 -107.03 -77.84 16.58
N ARG A 611 -106.03 -78.66 16.94
CA ARG A 611 -104.61 -78.30 16.76
C ARG A 611 -104.17 -78.39 15.29
N LEU A 612 -104.65 -79.39 14.55
CA LEU A 612 -104.34 -79.58 13.13
C LEU A 612 -104.75 -78.36 12.28
N ASN A 613 -105.94 -77.80 12.53
CA ASN A 613 -106.44 -76.65 11.77
C ASN A 613 -105.57 -75.38 11.97
N THR A 614 -105.05 -75.18 13.18
CA THR A 614 -104.22 -74.01 13.52
C THR A 614 -102.88 -74.02 12.79
N ILE A 615 -102.26 -75.21 12.63
CA ILE A 615 -100.99 -75.36 11.92
C ILE A 615 -101.16 -75.08 10.42
N SER A 616 -102.24 -75.57 9.81
CA SER A 616 -102.50 -75.42 8.37
C SER A 616 -102.65 -73.94 7.96
N LEU A 617 -103.41 -73.16 8.75
CA LEU A 617 -103.59 -71.71 8.53
C LEU A 617 -102.27 -70.93 8.59
N SER A 618 -101.36 -71.32 9.49
CA SER A 618 -100.08 -70.65 9.69
C SER A 618 -99.12 -70.85 8.51
N LYS A 619 -99.11 -72.05 7.91
CA LYS A 619 -98.32 -72.35 6.70
C LYS A 619 -98.79 -71.56 5.49
N GLU A 620 -100.10 -71.43 5.29
CA GLU A 620 -100.66 -70.68 4.15
C GLU A 620 -100.25 -69.20 4.19
N LYS A 621 -100.23 -68.60 5.40
CA LYS A 621 -99.81 -67.21 5.60
C LYS A 621 -98.33 -66.99 5.27
N LEU A 622 -97.45 -67.90 5.69
CA LEU A 622 -96.01 -67.82 5.40
C LEU A 622 -95.72 -67.97 3.90
N ASN A 623 -96.41 -68.89 3.20
CA ASN A 623 -96.24 -69.07 1.77
C ASN A 623 -96.66 -67.83 0.96
N LYS A 624 -97.78 -67.17 1.33
CA LYS A 624 -98.20 -65.90 0.71
C LYS A 624 -97.16 -64.78 0.88
N ASN A 625 -96.53 -64.69 2.05
CA ASN A 625 -95.50 -63.68 2.34
C ASN A 625 -94.22 -63.91 1.51
N LEU A 626 -93.76 -65.15 1.41
CA LEU A 626 -92.62 -65.54 0.56
C LEU A 626 -92.83 -65.15 -0.91
N GLN A 627 -94.02 -65.46 -1.44
CA GLN A 627 -94.35 -65.14 -2.83
C GLN A 627 -94.45 -63.63 -3.10
N ALA A 628 -95.04 -62.87 -2.17
CA ALA A 628 -95.12 -61.41 -2.27
C ALA A 628 -93.73 -60.76 -2.37
N LYS A 629 -92.79 -61.15 -1.50
CA LYS A 629 -91.43 -60.58 -1.49
C LYS A 629 -90.61 -60.92 -2.73
N LEU A 630 -90.76 -62.14 -3.27
CA LEU A 630 -90.06 -62.55 -4.49
C LEU A 630 -90.60 -61.84 -5.74
N SER A 631 -91.92 -61.70 -5.84
CA SER A 631 -92.57 -61.08 -7.01
C SER A 631 -92.20 -59.61 -7.24
N ALA A 632 -91.74 -58.90 -6.20
CA ALA A 632 -91.30 -57.51 -6.31
C ALA A 632 -89.97 -57.35 -7.06
N TYR A 633 -89.15 -58.41 -7.18
CA TYR A 633 -87.80 -58.34 -7.76
C TYR A 633 -87.55 -59.37 -8.86
N PHE A 634 -88.36 -60.43 -8.93
CA PHE A 634 -88.18 -61.52 -9.89
C PHE A 634 -89.52 -61.96 -10.48
N VAL A 635 -89.53 -62.25 -11.79
CA VAL A 635 -90.69 -62.81 -12.48
C VAL A 635 -90.63 -64.33 -12.35
N SER A 636 -91.65 -64.93 -11.71
CA SER A 636 -91.85 -66.39 -11.58
C SER A 636 -90.63 -67.19 -11.06
N VAL A 637 -90.33 -67.09 -9.76
CA VAL A 637 -89.26 -67.85 -9.10
C VAL A 637 -89.85 -68.84 -8.10
N SER A 638 -89.38 -70.08 -8.12
CA SER A 638 -89.78 -71.08 -7.11
C SER A 638 -89.02 -70.88 -5.81
N VAL A 639 -89.69 -71.20 -4.69
CA VAL A 639 -89.11 -71.07 -3.35
C VAL A 639 -87.83 -71.93 -3.19
N THR A 640 -87.69 -73.01 -3.96
CA THR A 640 -86.51 -73.88 -4.01
C THR A 640 -85.26 -73.23 -4.63
N GLN A 641 -85.40 -72.13 -5.38
CA GLN A 641 -84.30 -71.47 -6.08
C GLN A 641 -83.60 -70.37 -5.26
N ILE A 642 -84.16 -69.97 -4.11
CA ILE A 642 -83.67 -68.86 -3.27
C ILE A 642 -82.18 -69.02 -2.89
N PRO A 643 -81.68 -70.19 -2.45
CA PRO A 643 -80.27 -70.34 -2.06
C PRO A 643 -79.29 -70.10 -3.23
N SER A 644 -79.65 -70.55 -4.43
CA SER A 644 -78.82 -70.35 -5.63
C SER A 644 -78.76 -68.90 -6.10
N LEU A 645 -79.85 -68.15 -5.92
CA LEU A 645 -79.91 -66.73 -6.25
C LEU A 645 -79.10 -65.89 -5.27
N LEU A 646 -79.07 -66.26 -3.98
CA LEU A 646 -78.25 -65.61 -2.97
C LEU A 646 -76.77 -65.65 -3.34
N GLU A 647 -76.23 -66.83 -3.60
CA GLU A 647 -74.81 -66.99 -3.96
C GLU A 647 -74.44 -66.20 -5.22
N LYS A 648 -75.34 -66.17 -6.21
CA LYS A 648 -75.13 -65.42 -7.46
C LYS A 648 -75.07 -63.91 -7.22
N TRP A 649 -76.00 -63.35 -6.45
CA TRP A 649 -76.07 -61.90 -6.23
C TRP A 649 -75.01 -61.40 -5.27
N ASP A 650 -74.55 -62.23 -4.34
CA ASP A 650 -73.42 -61.93 -3.45
C ASP A 650 -72.12 -61.74 -4.25
N LYS A 651 -71.84 -62.64 -5.20
CA LYS A 651 -70.71 -62.50 -6.15
C LYS A 651 -70.83 -61.24 -7.03
N ILE A 652 -72.04 -60.91 -7.49
CA ILE A 652 -72.29 -59.71 -8.30
C ILE A 652 -72.04 -58.44 -7.48
N TYR A 653 -72.51 -58.39 -6.23
CA TYR A 653 -72.30 -57.26 -5.34
C TYR A 653 -70.80 -57.06 -5.04
N ALA A 654 -70.09 -58.12 -4.65
CA ALA A 654 -68.65 -58.06 -4.35
C ALA A 654 -67.82 -57.53 -5.54
N ASN A 655 -68.08 -58.01 -6.76
CA ASN A 655 -67.40 -57.54 -7.96
C ASN A 655 -67.67 -56.05 -8.26
N ARG A 656 -68.92 -55.59 -8.09
CA ARG A 656 -69.29 -54.19 -8.33
C ARG A 656 -68.69 -53.26 -7.27
N ALA A 657 -68.68 -53.68 -6.00
CA ALA A 657 -68.06 -52.95 -4.90
C ALA A 657 -66.54 -52.79 -5.12
N SER A 658 -65.84 -53.87 -5.50
CA SER A 658 -64.41 -53.81 -5.83
C SER A 658 -64.11 -52.83 -6.97
N ARG A 659 -64.90 -52.87 -8.05
CA ARG A 659 -64.71 -51.96 -9.19
C ARG A 659 -64.95 -50.48 -8.82
N LEU A 660 -65.91 -50.19 -7.94
CA LEU A 660 -66.15 -48.84 -7.43
C LEU A 660 -64.95 -48.32 -6.61
N ASN A 661 -64.35 -49.17 -5.76
CA ASN A 661 -63.16 -48.82 -5.00
C ASN A 661 -61.97 -48.51 -5.93
N CYS A 662 -61.69 -49.37 -6.91
CA CYS A 662 -60.60 -49.13 -7.87
C CYS A 662 -60.76 -47.80 -8.63
N LEU A 663 -61.98 -47.44 -9.04
CA LEU A 663 -62.26 -46.16 -9.71
C LEU A 663 -62.05 -44.96 -8.76
N THR A 664 -62.37 -45.13 -7.48
CA THR A 664 -62.17 -44.11 -6.44
C THR A 664 -60.68 -43.91 -6.14
N ASP A 665 -59.91 -44.98 -6.08
CA ASP A 665 -58.44 -44.92 -5.90
C ASP A 665 -57.76 -44.24 -7.10
N CYS A 666 -58.19 -44.57 -8.33
CA CYS A 666 -57.70 -43.90 -9.54
C CYS A 666 -57.98 -42.39 -9.51
N LYS A 667 -59.17 -41.96 -9.07
CA LYS A 667 -59.50 -40.54 -8.90
C LYS A 667 -58.57 -39.87 -7.91
N ASN A 668 -58.32 -40.50 -6.76
CA ASN A 668 -57.45 -39.94 -5.72
C ASN A 668 -56.01 -39.78 -6.22
N SER A 669 -55.48 -40.77 -6.95
CA SER A 669 -54.16 -40.70 -7.57
C SER A 669 -54.01 -39.53 -8.54
N TYR A 670 -54.94 -39.37 -9.49
CA TYR A 670 -54.90 -38.25 -10.45
C TYR A 670 -55.16 -36.88 -9.79
N ASN A 671 -55.95 -36.82 -8.72
CA ASN A 671 -56.13 -35.59 -7.94
C ASN A 671 -54.84 -35.16 -7.26
N THR A 672 -54.10 -36.10 -6.65
CA THR A 672 -52.80 -35.81 -6.04
C THR A 672 -51.81 -35.30 -7.09
N GLU A 673 -51.73 -35.95 -8.26
CA GLU A 673 -50.88 -35.50 -9.39
C GLU A 673 -51.29 -34.09 -9.89
N THR A 674 -52.59 -33.79 -9.93
CA THR A 674 -53.09 -32.48 -10.33
C THR A 674 -52.73 -31.39 -9.31
N LEU A 675 -52.82 -31.68 -8.01
CA LEU A 675 -52.46 -30.75 -6.95
C LEU A 675 -50.96 -30.45 -6.93
N THR A 676 -50.11 -31.47 -7.09
CA THR A 676 -48.65 -31.27 -7.14
C THR A 676 -48.24 -30.43 -8.35
N LEU A 677 -48.79 -30.73 -9.54
CA LEU A 677 -48.51 -29.95 -10.75
C LEU A 677 -49.03 -28.50 -10.66
N ARG A 678 -50.18 -28.25 -10.02
CA ARG A 678 -50.67 -26.88 -9.77
C ARG A 678 -49.80 -26.07 -8.82
N ALA A 679 -49.15 -26.73 -7.86
CA ALA A 679 -48.26 -26.07 -6.92
C ALA A 679 -46.88 -25.74 -7.54
N THR A 680 -46.33 -26.64 -8.36
CA THR A 680 -44.96 -26.50 -8.91
C THR A 680 -44.88 -25.65 -10.17
N LEU A 681 -45.91 -25.69 -11.02
CA LEU A 681 -45.91 -24.98 -12.31
C LEU A 681 -45.73 -23.45 -12.17
N PRO A 682 -46.41 -22.74 -11.25
CA PRO A 682 -46.21 -21.29 -11.08
C PRO A 682 -44.78 -20.92 -10.67
N GLN A 683 -44.14 -21.74 -9.84
CA GLN A 683 -42.76 -21.52 -9.42
C GLN A 683 -41.79 -21.66 -10.62
N LYS A 684 -41.97 -22.70 -11.44
CA LYS A 684 -41.17 -22.90 -12.66
C LYS A 684 -41.41 -21.82 -13.71
N GLN A 685 -42.63 -21.31 -13.85
CA GLN A 685 -42.94 -20.17 -14.72
C GLN A 685 -42.26 -18.87 -14.25
N LYS A 686 -42.16 -18.66 -12.93
CA LYS A 686 -41.42 -17.53 -12.37
C LYS A 686 -39.92 -17.65 -12.61
N GLU A 687 -39.34 -18.85 -12.45
CA GLU A 687 -37.94 -19.13 -12.78
C GLU A 687 -37.65 -18.85 -14.27
N LEU A 688 -38.55 -19.25 -15.18
CA LEU A 688 -38.43 -18.97 -16.62
C LEU A 688 -38.43 -17.46 -16.92
N ALA A 689 -39.36 -16.71 -16.32
CA ALA A 689 -39.46 -15.26 -16.53
C ALA A 689 -38.22 -14.52 -15.99
N GLN A 690 -37.68 -14.95 -14.84
CA GLN A 690 -36.46 -14.38 -14.30
C GLN A 690 -35.26 -14.64 -15.23
N LEU A 691 -35.13 -15.88 -15.74
CA LEU A 691 -34.03 -16.23 -16.64
C LEU A 691 -34.07 -15.41 -17.94
N GLN A 692 -35.25 -15.07 -18.47
CA GLN A 692 -35.40 -14.18 -19.62
C GLN A 692 -34.88 -12.76 -19.35
N ILE A 693 -35.16 -12.21 -18.15
CA ILE A 693 -34.63 -10.91 -17.72
C ILE A 693 -33.10 -10.98 -17.61
N ASP A 694 -32.58 -12.04 -17.00
CA ASP A 694 -31.14 -12.22 -16.78
C ASP A 694 -30.36 -12.40 -18.10
N ILE A 695 -31.00 -12.99 -19.14
CA ILE A 695 -30.44 -13.07 -20.50
C ILE A 695 -30.38 -11.69 -21.14
N GLN A 696 -31.46 -10.90 -21.04
CA GLN A 696 -31.49 -9.56 -21.62
C GLN A 696 -30.39 -8.67 -21.01
N TYR A 697 -30.23 -8.71 -19.68
CA TYR A 697 -29.15 -8.00 -19.01
C TYR A 697 -27.76 -8.44 -19.51
N SER A 698 -27.54 -9.76 -19.65
CA SER A 698 -26.26 -10.27 -20.20
C SER A 698 -26.03 -9.86 -21.66
N LYS A 699 -27.08 -9.73 -22.48
CA LYS A 699 -26.98 -9.19 -23.84
C LYS A 699 -26.59 -7.72 -23.85
N ASP A 700 -27.20 -6.91 -22.99
CA ASP A 700 -26.87 -5.48 -22.86
C ASP A 700 -25.40 -5.29 -22.42
N VAL A 701 -24.90 -6.15 -21.52
CA VAL A 701 -23.48 -6.18 -21.10
C VAL A 701 -22.56 -6.59 -22.26
N LEU A 702 -22.95 -7.60 -23.05
CA LEU A 702 -22.21 -8.01 -24.25
C LEU A 702 -22.13 -6.87 -25.26
N ASP A 703 -23.25 -6.22 -25.58
CA ASP A 703 -23.30 -5.09 -26.52
C ASP A 703 -22.41 -3.93 -26.07
N LYS A 704 -22.38 -3.65 -24.76
CA LYS A 704 -21.44 -2.67 -24.20
C LYS A 704 -19.99 -3.10 -24.39
N SER A 705 -19.67 -4.36 -24.07
CA SER A 705 -18.30 -4.91 -24.22
C SER A 705 -17.82 -4.87 -25.67
N VAL A 706 -18.70 -5.17 -26.63
CA VAL A 706 -18.43 -5.06 -28.08
C VAL A 706 -18.18 -3.61 -28.48
N LYS A 707 -19.02 -2.66 -28.04
CA LYS A 707 -18.79 -1.24 -28.30
C LYS A 707 -17.47 -0.73 -27.72
N ASP A 708 -17.14 -1.13 -26.49
CA ASP A 708 -15.88 -0.76 -25.85
C ASP A 708 -14.68 -1.32 -26.63
N HIS A 709 -14.77 -2.57 -27.11
CA HIS A 709 -13.77 -3.18 -27.98
C HIS A 709 -13.61 -2.43 -29.32
N ASP A 710 -14.72 -2.13 -30.00
CA ASP A 710 -14.72 -1.45 -31.30
C ASP A 710 -14.18 -0.02 -31.20
N ASN A 711 -14.61 0.73 -30.18
CA ASN A 711 -14.09 2.08 -29.89
C ASN A 711 -12.58 2.05 -29.63
N PHE A 712 -12.09 1.03 -28.90
CA PHE A 712 -10.66 0.88 -28.64
C PHE A 712 -9.89 0.53 -29.92
N ILE A 713 -10.43 -0.32 -30.79
CA ILE A 713 -9.85 -0.64 -32.10
C ILE A 713 -9.79 0.60 -33.00
N GLU A 714 -10.84 1.43 -33.03
CA GLU A 714 -10.80 2.71 -33.78
C GLU A 714 -9.72 3.64 -33.25
N LYS A 715 -9.64 3.81 -31.93
CA LYS A 715 -8.57 4.61 -31.29
C LYS A 715 -7.18 4.09 -31.66
N LEU A 716 -6.96 2.78 -31.63
CA LEU A 716 -5.70 2.16 -32.04
C LEU A 716 -5.42 2.35 -33.54
N ARG A 717 -6.43 2.29 -34.40
CA ARG A 717 -6.25 2.49 -35.84
C ARG A 717 -5.75 3.89 -36.16
N ASP A 718 -6.25 4.89 -35.44
CA ASP A 718 -5.88 6.29 -35.65
C ASP A 718 -4.51 6.64 -35.02
N GLN A 719 -4.18 6.03 -33.87
CA GLN A 719 -3.04 6.45 -33.06
C GLN A 719 -1.84 5.48 -33.08
N HIS A 720 -2.09 4.17 -33.25
CA HIS A 720 -1.11 3.08 -33.10
C HIS A 720 -1.42 1.86 -34.02
N PRO A 721 -1.46 2.03 -35.36
CA PRO A 721 -1.86 0.98 -36.29
C PRO A 721 -0.94 -0.26 -36.26
N GLU A 722 0.32 -0.10 -35.84
CA GLU A 722 1.31 -1.16 -35.68
C GLU A 722 0.88 -2.26 -34.69
N ILE A 723 0.11 -1.90 -33.66
CA ILE A 723 -0.35 -2.83 -32.62
C ILE A 723 -1.41 -3.80 -33.19
N LEU A 724 -2.21 -3.32 -34.15
CA LEU A 724 -3.25 -4.13 -34.82
C LEU A 724 -2.66 -5.17 -35.79
N ALA A 725 -1.44 -4.94 -36.30
CA ALA A 725 -0.76 -5.86 -37.23
C ALA A 725 -0.25 -7.14 -36.57
N HIS A 726 -0.09 -7.14 -35.24
CA HIS A 726 0.32 -8.31 -34.47
C HIS A 726 -0.88 -9.19 -34.13
N ASN A 727 -1.18 -10.13 -35.03
CA ASN A 727 -2.16 -11.18 -34.79
C ASN A 727 -1.59 -12.22 -33.82
N THR A 728 -1.74 -11.96 -32.52
CA THR A 728 -1.52 -12.98 -31.51
C THR A 728 -2.78 -13.83 -31.42
N ASN A 729 -2.74 -15.04 -31.98
CA ASN A 729 -3.72 -16.10 -31.72
C ASN A 729 -3.56 -16.51 -30.26
N VAL A 730 -4.20 -15.77 -29.35
CA VAL A 730 -4.08 -16.06 -27.94
C VAL A 730 -5.28 -16.88 -27.49
N THR A 731 -5.06 -18.17 -27.33
CA THR A 731 -5.88 -19.01 -26.46
C THR A 731 -5.62 -18.56 -25.03
N LEU A 732 -6.54 -17.81 -24.44
CA LEU A 732 -6.32 -17.15 -23.16
C LEU A 732 -7.31 -17.61 -22.10
N ASN A 733 -6.75 -18.01 -20.97
CA ASN A 733 -7.46 -18.02 -19.69
C ASN A 733 -7.80 -16.56 -19.32
N TYR A 734 -9.10 -16.25 -19.13
CA TYR A 734 -9.58 -14.89 -18.81
C TYR A 734 -8.81 -14.25 -17.65
N ASP A 735 -8.64 -14.99 -16.55
CA ASP A 735 -8.04 -14.47 -15.32
C ASP A 735 -6.59 -14.03 -15.56
N SER A 736 -5.83 -14.79 -16.35
CA SER A 736 -4.43 -14.47 -16.66
C SER A 736 -4.26 -13.19 -17.50
N VAL A 737 -5.26 -12.85 -18.31
CA VAL A 737 -5.22 -11.69 -19.20
C VAL A 737 -5.57 -10.43 -18.43
N GLU A 738 -6.59 -10.51 -17.59
CA GLU A 738 -6.99 -9.43 -16.70
C GLU A 738 -5.86 -9.09 -15.73
N GLU A 739 -5.23 -10.09 -15.10
CA GLU A 739 -4.05 -9.87 -14.25
C GLU A 739 -2.89 -9.22 -15.03
N ASN A 740 -2.64 -9.66 -16.27
CA ASN A 740 -1.58 -9.08 -17.08
C ASN A 740 -1.88 -7.62 -17.47
N PHE A 741 -3.12 -7.31 -17.85
CA PHE A 741 -3.57 -5.95 -18.15
C PHE A 741 -3.44 -5.03 -16.92
N LEU A 742 -3.91 -5.47 -15.75
CA LEU A 742 -3.78 -4.71 -14.50
C LEU A 742 -2.32 -4.50 -14.11
N ARG A 743 -1.48 -5.53 -14.25
CA ARG A 743 -0.04 -5.45 -13.95
C ARG A 743 0.70 -4.49 -14.88
N THR A 744 0.44 -4.55 -16.19
CA THR A 744 1.07 -3.66 -17.18
C THR A 744 0.58 -2.23 -17.04
N THR A 745 -0.70 -2.02 -16.72
CA THR A 745 -1.26 -0.70 -16.38
C THR A 745 -0.54 -0.09 -15.18
N LYS A 746 -0.42 -0.85 -14.08
CA LYS A 746 0.30 -0.38 -12.90
C LYS A 746 1.77 -0.05 -13.22
N LYS A 747 2.45 -0.92 -13.96
CA LYS A 747 3.85 -0.68 -14.36
C LYS A 747 4.01 0.61 -15.16
N TYR A 748 3.13 0.86 -16.13
CA TYR A 748 3.14 2.09 -16.91
C TYR A 748 2.90 3.32 -16.04
N HIS A 749 1.90 3.29 -15.15
CA HIS A 749 1.63 4.40 -14.23
C HIS A 749 2.81 4.67 -13.28
N ASP A 750 3.43 3.63 -12.72
CA ASP A 750 4.58 3.76 -11.82
C ASP A 750 5.78 4.39 -12.56
N GLU A 751 6.12 3.91 -13.77
CA GLU A 751 7.20 4.47 -14.58
C GLU A 751 6.91 5.91 -15.04
N TYR A 752 5.66 6.19 -15.44
CA TYR A 752 5.24 7.55 -15.82
C TYR A 752 5.37 8.50 -14.63
N THR A 753 4.83 8.12 -13.46
CA THR A 753 4.83 8.96 -12.25
C THR A 753 6.24 9.25 -11.78
N LEU A 754 7.13 8.25 -11.85
CA LEU A 754 8.54 8.42 -11.55
C LEU A 754 9.18 9.50 -12.44
N LEU A 755 8.90 9.47 -13.75
CA LEU A 755 9.41 10.46 -14.71
C LEU A 755 8.77 11.85 -14.53
N ALA A 756 7.47 11.89 -14.24
CA ALA A 756 6.70 13.11 -14.05
C ALA A 756 7.01 13.82 -12.72
N SER A 757 7.49 13.11 -11.70
CA SER A 757 7.69 13.64 -10.34
C SER A 757 8.51 14.93 -10.26
N LEU A 758 9.53 15.08 -11.11
CA LEU A 758 10.38 16.28 -11.19
C LEU A 758 9.66 17.51 -11.78
N TYR A 759 8.58 17.29 -12.54
CA TYR A 759 7.81 18.29 -13.27
C TYR A 759 6.49 18.66 -12.56
N CYS A 760 6.09 17.93 -11.51
CA CYS A 760 4.85 18.18 -10.77
C CYS A 760 5.04 19.11 -9.55
N THR A 761 6.27 19.47 -9.20
CA THR A 761 6.55 20.30 -8.01
C THR A 761 6.51 21.78 -8.40
N GLN A 762 5.60 22.58 -7.81
CA GLN A 762 5.44 24.00 -8.16
C GLN A 762 6.71 24.84 -7.96
N ASP A 763 7.57 24.45 -7.01
CA ASP A 763 8.85 25.12 -6.75
C ASP A 763 10.00 24.63 -7.67
N SER A 764 9.74 23.64 -8.54
CA SER A 764 10.74 23.12 -9.49
C SER A 764 10.89 24.06 -10.69
N PRO A 765 12.12 24.36 -11.13
CA PRO A 765 12.35 25.11 -12.38
C PRO A 765 11.84 24.35 -13.63
N TYR A 766 11.50 23.07 -13.48
CA TYR A 766 10.96 22.20 -14.52
C TYR A 766 9.43 22.02 -14.40
N TYR A 767 8.73 22.82 -13.59
CA TYR A 767 7.28 22.66 -13.40
C TYR A 767 6.50 22.74 -14.72
N ASN A 768 5.61 21.78 -14.95
CA ASN A 768 4.67 21.78 -16.07
C ASN A 768 3.25 21.53 -15.56
N ALA A 769 2.38 22.54 -15.70
CA ALA A 769 1.00 22.50 -15.22
C ALA A 769 0.16 21.38 -15.85
N GLN A 770 0.39 21.05 -17.13
CA GLN A 770 -0.34 19.97 -17.80
C GLN A 770 0.06 18.58 -17.28
N ILE A 771 1.33 18.37 -16.95
CA ILE A 771 1.79 17.10 -16.37
C ILE A 771 1.28 16.93 -14.92
N ASP A 772 1.32 18.00 -14.14
CA ASP A 772 0.82 18.03 -12.76
C ASP A 772 -0.69 17.76 -12.70
N GLU A 773 -1.47 18.33 -13.63
CA GLU A 773 -2.90 18.01 -13.80
C GLU A 773 -3.12 16.54 -14.18
N GLN A 774 -2.34 16.00 -15.13
CA GLN A 774 -2.41 14.60 -15.54
C GLN A 774 -2.17 13.62 -14.40
N VAL A 775 -1.14 13.85 -13.57
CA VAL A 775 -0.84 12.99 -12.43
C VAL A 775 -1.92 13.10 -11.35
N ARG A 776 -2.50 14.30 -11.13
CA ARG A 776 -3.61 14.49 -10.17
C ARG A 776 -4.90 13.82 -10.61
N GLU A 777 -5.22 13.89 -11.90
CA GLU A 777 -6.45 13.32 -12.48
C GLU A 777 -6.31 11.83 -12.82
N GLY A 778 -5.09 11.29 -12.78
CA GLY A 778 -4.81 9.88 -13.11
C GLY A 778 -4.87 9.60 -14.61
N ILE A 779 -4.58 10.60 -15.45
CA ILE A 779 -4.60 10.52 -16.91
C ILE A 779 -3.15 10.50 -17.43
N TYR A 780 -2.67 9.35 -17.89
CA TYR A 780 -1.26 9.16 -18.25
C TYR A 780 -1.09 9.13 -19.77
N SER A 781 -0.65 10.25 -20.36
CA SER A 781 -0.44 10.37 -21.82
C SER A 781 1.03 10.49 -22.18
N PHE A 782 1.55 9.52 -22.95
CA PHE A 782 2.94 9.54 -23.41
C PHE A 782 3.27 10.80 -24.23
N LYS A 783 2.40 11.20 -25.17
CA LYS A 783 2.64 12.36 -26.05
C LYS A 783 2.86 13.67 -25.29
N ILE A 784 2.13 13.89 -24.20
CA ILE A 784 2.24 15.12 -23.40
C ILE A 784 3.55 15.12 -22.60
N LEU A 785 3.93 13.96 -22.07
CA LEU A 785 5.19 13.77 -21.37
C LEU A 785 6.40 13.90 -22.34
N GLU A 786 6.30 13.33 -23.54
CA GLU A 786 7.29 13.41 -24.61
C GLU A 786 7.56 14.87 -25.02
N ALA A 787 6.51 15.65 -25.26
CA ALA A 787 6.64 17.05 -25.65
C ALA A 787 7.32 17.91 -24.56
N ALA A 788 7.04 17.63 -23.28
CA ALA A 788 7.59 18.37 -22.16
C ALA A 788 9.05 18.03 -21.85
N LEU A 789 9.42 16.75 -21.84
CA LEU A 789 10.78 16.31 -21.50
C LEU A 789 11.82 16.57 -22.59
N LEU A 790 11.39 16.81 -23.83
CA LEU A 790 12.26 17.09 -24.97
C LEU A 790 12.53 18.59 -25.22
N LEU A 791 12.20 19.48 -24.25
CA LEU A 791 12.63 20.88 -24.21
C LEU A 791 12.47 21.67 -25.55
N GLY A 792 11.42 21.38 -26.33
CA GLY A 792 11.13 22.07 -27.60
C GLY A 792 11.53 21.34 -28.89
N VAL A 793 12.09 20.12 -28.82
CA VAL A 793 12.35 19.26 -30.00
C VAL A 793 11.06 18.62 -30.54
N GLY A 794 10.04 18.45 -29.69
CA GLY A 794 8.72 17.96 -30.09
C GLY A 794 8.60 16.43 -30.10
N LEU A 795 9.45 15.72 -30.85
CA LEU A 795 9.33 14.27 -31.07
C LEU A 795 10.65 13.53 -30.81
N LEU A 796 10.57 12.27 -30.33
CA LEU A 796 11.73 11.39 -30.11
C LEU A 796 12.61 11.16 -31.35
N GLU A 797 12.01 11.24 -32.54
CA GLU A 797 12.67 11.02 -33.83
C GLU A 797 13.56 12.21 -34.21
N ASP A 798 13.23 13.41 -33.77
CA ASP A 798 13.97 14.64 -34.09
C ASP A 798 15.15 14.91 -33.15
N VAL A 799 15.26 14.13 -32.07
CA VAL A 799 16.31 14.28 -31.04
C VAL A 799 17.71 14.13 -31.63
N GLU A 800 17.92 13.20 -32.55
CA GLU A 800 19.24 12.98 -33.16
C GLU A 800 19.69 14.20 -33.99
N THR A 801 18.76 14.79 -34.76
CA THR A 801 18.98 16.02 -35.51
C THR A 801 19.25 17.21 -34.60
N HIS A 802 18.51 17.32 -33.48
CA HIS A 802 18.71 18.40 -32.52
C HIS A 802 20.06 18.26 -31.76
N LEU A 803 20.46 17.05 -31.38
CA LEU A 803 21.76 16.78 -30.77
C LEU A 803 22.92 17.07 -31.74
N LEU A 804 22.75 16.81 -33.05
CA LEU A 804 23.71 17.24 -34.07
C LEU A 804 23.84 18.76 -34.14
N LEU A 805 22.72 19.50 -34.06
CA LEU A 805 22.72 20.96 -34.05
C LEU A 805 23.39 21.52 -32.79
N LEU A 806 23.05 20.99 -31.61
CA LEU A 806 23.66 21.39 -30.33
C LEU A 806 25.17 21.10 -30.33
N ASN A 807 25.58 19.93 -30.85
CA ASN A 807 27.00 19.62 -31.02
C ASN A 807 27.69 20.62 -31.95
N LYS A 808 27.06 20.99 -33.07
CA LYS A 808 27.62 22.01 -33.98
C LYS A 808 27.81 23.35 -33.26
N GLN A 809 26.81 23.82 -32.51
CA GLN A 809 26.91 25.04 -31.72
C GLN A 809 28.00 24.95 -30.64
N ARG A 810 28.14 23.79 -29.99
CA ARG A 810 29.20 23.50 -29.00
C ARG A 810 30.59 23.60 -29.65
N MET A 811 30.77 23.07 -30.86
CA MET A 811 32.01 23.18 -31.63
C MET A 811 32.31 24.64 -32.01
N ASP A 812 31.30 25.42 -32.40
CA ASP A 812 31.45 26.83 -32.76
C ASP A 812 31.89 27.68 -31.53
N CYS A 813 31.29 27.44 -30.36
CA CYS A 813 31.73 28.05 -29.10
C CYS A 813 33.19 27.71 -28.79
N ARG A 814 33.58 26.44 -28.92
CA ARG A 814 34.96 25.99 -28.70
C ARG A 814 35.94 26.71 -29.62
N ARG A 815 35.62 26.83 -30.91
CA ARG A 815 36.46 27.56 -31.88
C ARG A 815 36.65 29.02 -31.48
N THR A 816 35.55 29.67 -31.08
CA THR A 816 35.55 31.08 -30.64
C THR A 816 36.45 31.30 -29.42
N ILE A 817 36.41 30.39 -28.43
CA ILE A 817 37.28 30.44 -27.23
C ILE A 817 38.75 30.36 -27.63
N TYR A 818 39.11 29.47 -28.56
CA TYR A 818 40.50 29.33 -29.02
C TYR A 818 40.97 30.55 -29.81
N ASP A 819 40.14 31.07 -30.73
CA ASP A 819 40.48 32.26 -31.51
C ASP A 819 40.69 33.49 -30.60
N GLN A 820 39.89 33.60 -29.54
CA GLN A 820 40.08 34.59 -28.49
C GLN A 820 41.45 34.40 -27.81
N ILE A 821 41.80 33.20 -27.35
CA ILE A 821 43.08 32.96 -26.63
C ILE A 821 44.26 33.28 -27.54
N LYS A 822 44.17 32.86 -28.80
CA LYS A 822 45.17 33.16 -29.81
C LYS A 822 45.37 34.65 -30.02
N ASN A 823 44.28 35.42 -30.14
CA ASN A 823 44.35 36.87 -30.31
C ASN A 823 44.99 37.55 -29.09
N LEU A 824 44.62 37.13 -27.87
CA LEU A 824 45.17 37.66 -26.63
C LEU A 824 46.69 37.49 -26.56
N PHE A 825 47.20 36.27 -26.74
CA PHE A 825 48.64 36.00 -26.61
C PHE A 825 49.47 36.46 -27.81
N SER A 826 48.87 36.65 -28.99
CA SER A 826 49.55 37.28 -30.14
C SER A 826 49.97 38.72 -29.83
N LYS A 827 49.17 39.46 -29.05
CA LYS A 827 49.54 40.81 -28.59
C LYS A 827 50.75 40.78 -27.63
N THR A 828 50.82 39.78 -26.75
CA THR A 828 51.95 39.59 -25.83
C THR A 828 53.24 39.31 -26.59
N ILE A 829 53.21 38.45 -27.62
CA ILE A 829 54.36 38.23 -28.52
C ILE A 829 54.83 39.54 -29.14
N ASN A 830 53.93 40.30 -29.77
CA ASN A 830 54.32 41.53 -30.49
C ASN A 830 55.05 42.52 -29.58
N ARG A 831 54.64 42.63 -28.31
CA ARG A 831 55.29 43.51 -27.33
C ARG A 831 56.61 42.93 -26.81
N TYR A 832 56.71 41.63 -26.62
CA TYR A 832 57.98 40.96 -26.32
C TYR A 832 59.01 41.24 -27.42
N GLU A 833 58.60 41.14 -28.69
CA GLU A 833 59.45 41.47 -29.85
C GLU A 833 59.85 42.94 -29.85
N SER A 834 58.92 43.85 -29.52
CA SER A 834 59.21 45.28 -29.37
C SER A 834 60.27 45.56 -28.28
N CYS A 835 60.22 44.86 -27.14
CA CYS A 835 61.26 44.95 -26.11
C CYS A 835 62.62 44.51 -26.65
N GLN A 836 62.64 43.40 -27.40
CA GLN A 836 63.87 42.86 -27.99
C GLN A 836 64.46 43.84 -29.01
N GLU A 837 63.63 44.46 -29.85
CA GLU A 837 64.04 45.48 -30.82
C GLU A 837 64.58 46.74 -30.15
N ALA A 838 63.95 47.19 -29.06
CA ALA A 838 64.43 48.34 -28.30
C ALA A 838 65.83 48.10 -27.68
N VAL A 839 66.10 46.90 -27.14
CA VAL A 839 67.45 46.54 -26.67
C VAL A 839 68.44 46.49 -27.84
N ARG A 840 68.05 45.93 -29.00
CA ARG A 840 68.89 45.94 -30.20
C ARG A 840 69.23 47.36 -30.65
N ALA A 841 68.25 48.25 -30.68
CA ALA A 841 68.45 49.66 -31.02
C ALA A 841 69.41 50.37 -30.05
N LEU A 842 69.28 50.08 -28.75
CA LEU A 842 70.18 50.58 -27.73
C LEU A 842 71.63 50.10 -27.95
N ASN A 843 71.83 48.80 -28.20
CA ASN A 843 73.18 48.28 -28.44
C ASN A 843 73.75 48.75 -29.79
N MET A 844 72.91 48.96 -30.82
CA MET A 844 73.35 49.58 -32.08
C MET A 844 73.82 51.02 -31.89
N PHE A 845 73.19 51.78 -30.99
CA PHE A 845 73.62 53.14 -30.68
C PHE A 845 75.04 53.17 -30.09
N PHE A 846 75.39 52.20 -29.23
CA PHE A 846 76.72 52.11 -28.60
C PHE A 846 77.76 51.35 -29.43
N SER A 847 77.36 50.45 -30.33
CA SER A 847 78.31 49.61 -31.08
C SER A 847 79.29 50.38 -31.96
N SER A 848 78.92 51.58 -32.41
CA SER A 848 79.74 52.46 -33.25
C SER A 848 80.60 53.45 -32.46
N LYS A 849 80.48 53.48 -31.12
CA LYS A 849 81.11 54.50 -30.26
C LYS A 849 81.84 53.83 -29.10
N LYS A 850 83.15 54.07 -29.00
CA LYS A 850 83.89 53.70 -27.80
C LYS A 850 83.58 54.72 -26.71
N VAL A 851 82.99 54.27 -25.62
CA VAL A 851 82.77 55.10 -24.44
C VAL A 851 84.14 55.57 -23.93
N SER A 852 84.39 56.88 -24.07
CA SER A 852 85.66 57.52 -23.69
C SER A 852 86.91 56.86 -24.27
N ASN A 853 86.80 56.33 -25.50
CA ASN A 853 87.86 55.61 -26.22
C ASN A 853 88.40 54.34 -25.52
N ARG A 854 87.68 53.75 -24.55
CA ARG A 854 88.17 52.60 -23.75
C ARG A 854 87.30 51.34 -23.79
N PHE A 855 85.97 51.46 -23.72
CA PHE A 855 85.06 50.31 -23.58
C PHE A 855 83.83 50.41 -24.49
N TYR A 856 83.21 49.27 -24.78
CA TYR A 856 81.89 49.16 -25.39
C TYR A 856 80.83 48.86 -24.34
N PHE A 857 79.67 49.50 -24.47
CA PHE A 857 78.52 49.30 -23.60
C PHE A 857 77.51 48.37 -24.27
N ASP A 858 77.14 47.27 -23.61
CA ASP A 858 76.19 46.28 -24.13
C ASP A 858 75.11 45.93 -23.09
N VAL A 859 73.85 45.88 -23.52
CA VAL A 859 72.72 45.38 -22.72
C VAL A 859 72.31 44.01 -23.25
N GLN A 860 72.50 42.97 -22.44
CA GLN A 860 72.22 41.59 -22.84
C GLN A 860 70.73 41.27 -22.66
N PHE A 861 70.08 40.77 -23.71
CA PHE A 861 68.71 40.26 -23.68
C PHE A 861 68.70 38.72 -23.55
N VAL A 862 68.43 38.20 -22.35
CA VAL A 862 68.45 36.76 -22.05
C VAL A 862 67.03 36.20 -22.04
N LYS A 863 66.66 35.33 -22.98
CA LYS A 863 65.34 34.71 -23.01
C LYS A 863 65.14 33.74 -21.84
N GLU A 864 63.95 33.75 -21.24
CA GLU A 864 63.58 32.79 -20.19
C GLU A 864 63.32 31.40 -20.79
N ARG A 865 63.66 30.35 -20.04
CA ARG A 865 63.57 28.95 -20.48
C ARG A 865 62.64 28.14 -19.58
N LEU A 866 61.94 27.19 -20.19
CA LEU A 866 61.14 26.16 -19.53
C LEU A 866 62.04 25.06 -18.96
N SER A 867 61.47 24.18 -18.12
CA SER A 867 62.14 23.02 -17.51
C SER A 867 62.68 22.05 -18.57
N ASN A 868 62.05 22.01 -19.75
CA ASN A 868 62.46 21.21 -20.91
C ASN A 868 63.57 21.88 -21.76
N GLY A 869 64.06 23.05 -21.37
CA GLY A 869 65.12 23.81 -22.05
C GLY A 869 64.67 24.69 -23.23
N GLN A 870 63.41 24.60 -23.67
CA GLN A 870 62.84 25.48 -24.71
C GLN A 870 62.63 26.90 -24.18
N PHE A 871 62.56 27.88 -25.08
CA PHE A 871 62.27 29.25 -24.66
C PHE A 871 60.81 29.36 -24.29
N MET A 872 60.52 29.97 -23.13
CA MET A 872 59.16 30.13 -22.65
C MET A 872 58.28 30.82 -23.69
N ILE A 873 58.75 31.84 -24.39
CA ILE A 873 57.94 32.55 -25.39
C ILE A 873 57.43 31.65 -26.55
N GLU A 874 58.07 30.51 -26.80
CA GLU A 874 57.72 29.62 -27.92
C GLU A 874 56.43 28.82 -27.69
N TRP A 875 55.89 28.72 -26.47
CA TRP A 875 54.61 28.05 -26.25
C TRP A 875 53.45 28.76 -26.96
N ILE A 876 53.52 30.09 -27.08
CA ILE A 876 52.53 30.87 -27.82
C ILE A 876 52.66 30.59 -29.33
N ASN A 877 53.87 30.29 -29.81
CA ASN A 877 54.06 29.83 -31.20
C ASN A 877 53.54 28.41 -31.42
N ALA A 878 53.61 27.54 -30.39
CA ALA A 878 53.01 26.21 -30.44
C ALA A 878 51.47 26.31 -30.53
N LEU A 879 50.85 27.23 -29.79
CA LEU A 879 49.43 27.57 -29.87
C LEU A 879 48.99 27.97 -31.29
N ASN A 880 49.88 28.60 -32.05
CA ASN A 880 49.64 28.97 -33.45
C ASN A 880 49.92 27.84 -34.47
N LYS A 881 50.71 26.82 -34.10
CA LYS A 881 51.21 25.77 -35.01
C LYS A 881 50.47 24.44 -34.90
N GLU A 882 49.91 24.10 -33.75
CA GLU A 882 49.09 22.91 -33.63
C GLU A 882 47.82 23.10 -34.46
N LYS A 883 47.80 22.44 -35.63
CA LYS A 883 46.64 22.40 -36.52
C LYS A 883 45.46 21.75 -35.79
N ASP A 884 44.27 22.12 -36.23
CA ASP A 884 42.90 21.75 -35.81
C ASP A 884 42.68 20.32 -35.23
N SER A 885 43.54 19.33 -35.44
CA SER A 885 43.36 17.91 -35.08
C SER A 885 43.44 17.56 -33.59
N VAL A 886 44.27 18.25 -32.80
CA VAL A 886 44.33 18.03 -31.33
C VAL A 886 43.11 18.66 -30.66
N PHE A 887 42.60 19.74 -31.25
CA PHE A 887 41.46 20.50 -30.75
C PHE A 887 40.11 19.89 -31.13
N GLU A 888 40.05 19.00 -32.12
CA GLU A 888 38.83 18.30 -32.52
C GLU A 888 38.45 17.13 -31.61
N SER A 889 39.44 16.44 -31.03
CA SER A 889 39.26 15.13 -30.38
C SER A 889 39.10 15.15 -28.85
N ASN A 890 39.52 16.21 -28.15
CA ASN A 890 39.38 16.34 -26.70
C ASN A 890 38.30 17.36 -26.30
N GLU A 891 37.51 17.03 -25.26
CA GLU A 891 36.58 17.97 -24.62
C GLU A 891 37.34 19.06 -23.85
N LEU A 892 36.76 20.27 -23.78
CA LEU A 892 37.35 21.36 -22.99
C LEU A 892 37.21 21.03 -21.50
N ASN A 893 38.33 21.01 -20.78
CA ASN A 893 38.31 20.89 -19.33
C ASN A 893 37.97 22.26 -18.73
N LEU A 894 36.71 22.45 -18.33
CA LEU A 894 36.23 23.71 -17.79
C LEU A 894 36.75 23.88 -16.35
N GLY A 895 37.82 24.65 -16.17
CA GLY A 895 38.26 25.13 -14.86
C GLY A 895 37.19 25.97 -14.15
N LYS A 896 37.36 26.30 -12.86
CA LYS A 896 36.34 27.06 -12.10
C LYS A 896 36.26 28.53 -12.54
N THR A 897 37.34 29.06 -13.12
CA THR A 897 37.44 30.45 -13.59
C THR A 897 38.16 30.52 -14.93
N VAL A 898 37.99 31.64 -15.63
CA VAL A 898 38.73 31.97 -16.86
C VAL A 898 40.24 31.87 -16.65
N ASP A 899 40.73 32.32 -15.49
CA ASP A 899 42.15 32.34 -15.19
C ASP A 899 42.70 30.91 -15.05
N GLN A 900 41.99 30.06 -14.30
CA GLN A 900 42.34 28.64 -14.18
C GLN A 900 42.30 27.92 -15.53
N PHE A 901 41.32 28.25 -16.38
CA PHE A 901 41.24 27.68 -17.72
C PHE A 901 42.47 28.04 -18.57
N ILE A 902 42.93 29.29 -18.55
CA ILE A 902 44.13 29.73 -19.30
C ILE A 902 45.41 29.10 -18.71
N GLU A 903 45.49 29.00 -17.39
CA GLU A 903 46.61 28.37 -16.68
C GLU A 903 46.73 26.88 -16.95
N ASP A 904 45.63 26.14 -16.84
CA ASP A 904 45.54 24.71 -17.16
C ASP A 904 45.87 24.49 -18.64
N PHE A 905 45.40 25.38 -19.52
CA PHE A 905 45.70 25.35 -20.94
C PHE A 905 47.21 25.55 -21.22
N TYR A 906 47.85 26.50 -20.52
CA TYR A 906 49.29 26.70 -20.59
C TYR A 906 50.06 25.44 -20.11
N GLN A 907 49.65 24.83 -19.00
CA GLN A 907 50.27 23.60 -18.50
C GLN A 907 50.11 22.43 -19.48
N GLN A 908 48.95 22.30 -20.11
CA GLN A 908 48.67 21.24 -21.08
C GLN A 908 49.60 21.34 -22.30
N ILE A 909 49.84 22.54 -22.82
CA ILE A 909 50.74 22.77 -23.96
C ILE A 909 52.21 22.60 -23.57
N THR A 910 52.62 23.17 -22.43
CA THR A 910 54.04 23.24 -22.04
C THR A 910 54.54 22.02 -21.27
N LYS A 911 53.64 21.23 -20.68
CA LYS A 911 53.92 20.11 -19.77
C LYS A 911 54.67 20.53 -18.49
N GLU A 912 54.60 21.80 -18.11
CA GLU A 912 55.13 22.30 -16.84
C GLU A 912 54.24 21.88 -15.67
N THR A 913 54.84 21.56 -14.53
CA THR A 913 54.13 21.14 -13.31
C THR A 913 53.68 22.30 -12.43
N GLN A 914 54.27 23.49 -12.62
CA GLN A 914 53.90 24.71 -11.90
C GLN A 914 53.12 25.65 -12.83
N SER A 915 51.93 26.06 -12.40
CA SER A 915 51.15 27.11 -13.07
C SER A 915 51.84 28.45 -12.89
N LYS A 916 52.01 29.21 -13.97
CA LYS A 916 52.32 30.64 -13.90
C LYS A 916 51.00 31.40 -13.97
N SER A 917 50.86 32.46 -13.18
CA SER A 917 49.63 33.22 -13.16
C SER A 917 49.33 33.83 -14.54
N VAL A 918 48.05 34.00 -14.86
CA VAL A 918 47.67 34.66 -16.13
C VAL A 918 48.27 36.07 -16.25
N GLN A 919 48.46 36.79 -15.14
CA GLN A 919 49.12 38.09 -15.14
C GLN A 919 50.58 38.00 -15.61
N ASP A 920 51.30 36.97 -15.18
CA ASP A 920 52.68 36.74 -15.60
C ASP A 920 52.77 36.30 -17.07
N LEU A 921 51.80 35.50 -17.55
CA LEU A 921 51.73 35.06 -18.95
C LEU A 921 51.37 36.21 -19.91
N LEU A 922 50.75 37.28 -19.41
CA LEU A 922 50.41 38.46 -20.21
C LEU A 922 51.46 39.55 -20.17
N ASP A 923 52.34 39.55 -19.17
CA ASP A 923 53.44 40.51 -19.10
C ASP A 923 54.60 40.04 -20.01
N PRO A 924 54.91 40.76 -21.11
CA PRO A 924 56.04 40.40 -21.98
C PRO A 924 57.39 40.40 -21.24
N LYS A 925 57.53 41.13 -20.12
CA LYS A 925 58.74 41.19 -19.30
C LYS A 925 59.03 39.89 -18.52
N SER A 926 58.03 39.00 -18.40
CA SER A 926 58.15 37.67 -17.78
C SER A 926 58.83 36.62 -18.66
N TYR A 927 59.19 36.98 -19.90
CA TYR A 927 59.74 36.05 -20.89
C TYR A 927 61.24 36.28 -21.18
N PHE A 928 61.88 37.25 -20.53
CA PHE A 928 63.31 37.55 -20.69
C PHE A 928 63.89 38.21 -19.44
N ASN A 929 65.21 38.27 -19.31
CA ASN A 929 65.98 39.04 -18.33
C ASN A 929 66.98 39.97 -19.03
N LEU A 930 67.40 41.02 -18.32
CA LEU A 930 68.36 42.01 -18.80
C LEU A 930 69.57 42.07 -17.86
N SER A 931 70.75 42.30 -18.43
CA SER A 931 71.98 42.62 -17.69
C SER A 931 72.86 43.57 -18.52
N ILE A 932 73.74 44.30 -17.86
CA ILE A 932 74.65 45.27 -18.50
C ILE A 932 76.06 44.71 -18.48
N ARG A 933 76.82 44.91 -19.56
CA ARG A 933 78.23 44.55 -19.65
C ARG A 933 79.05 45.71 -20.20
N LEU A 934 80.23 45.92 -19.62
CA LEU A 934 81.28 46.76 -20.18
C LEU A 934 82.35 45.86 -20.80
N LEU A 935 82.60 46.04 -22.09
CA LEU A 935 83.46 45.18 -22.89
C LEU A 935 84.72 45.94 -23.33
N ASP A 936 85.89 45.30 -23.26
CA ASP A 936 87.13 45.85 -23.81
C ASP A 936 87.23 45.64 -25.34
N ASP A 937 88.35 46.07 -25.96
CA ASP A 937 88.61 45.89 -27.40
C ASP A 937 88.66 44.41 -27.83
N ASN A 938 88.89 43.48 -26.89
CA ASN A 938 88.89 42.04 -27.10
C ASN A 938 87.51 41.40 -26.80
N LYS A 939 86.49 42.20 -26.49
CA LYS A 939 85.15 41.78 -26.06
C LYS A 939 85.12 40.99 -24.74
N ASN A 940 86.14 41.12 -23.91
CA ASN A 940 86.13 40.59 -22.56
C ASN A 940 85.36 41.52 -21.62
N GLU A 941 84.61 40.93 -20.70
CA GLU A 941 83.90 41.67 -19.66
C GLU A 941 84.88 42.20 -18.61
N VAL A 942 84.81 43.51 -18.36
CA VAL A 942 85.62 44.18 -17.35
C VAL A 942 84.77 44.36 -16.10
N SER A 943 85.25 43.81 -14.97
CA SER A 943 84.51 43.85 -13.70
C SER A 943 84.69 45.21 -13.02
N GLY A 944 83.58 45.92 -12.84
CA GLY A 944 83.62 47.35 -12.54
C GLY A 944 83.44 47.74 -11.08
N SER A 945 84.22 48.74 -10.66
CA SER A 945 84.12 49.38 -9.34
C SER A 945 82.80 50.15 -9.15
N THR A 946 82.52 50.63 -7.94
CA THR A 946 81.32 51.43 -7.58
C THR A 946 81.09 52.65 -8.48
N GLY A 947 82.12 53.21 -9.12
CA GLY A 947 82.01 54.34 -10.06
C GLY A 947 81.58 53.95 -11.49
N GLU A 948 81.72 52.68 -11.86
CA GLU A 948 81.33 52.16 -13.18
C GLU A 948 79.82 51.90 -13.26
N SER A 949 79.18 51.61 -12.12
CA SER A 949 77.71 51.56 -12.02
C SER A 949 77.08 52.92 -12.36
N TYR A 950 77.62 54.03 -11.85
CA TYR A 950 77.09 55.37 -12.13
C TYR A 950 77.29 55.77 -13.60
N THR A 951 78.45 55.44 -14.17
CA THR A 951 78.73 55.63 -15.59
C THR A 951 77.74 54.85 -16.46
N SER A 952 77.41 53.62 -16.05
CA SER A 952 76.40 52.79 -16.72
C SER A 952 75.00 53.43 -16.69
N ILE A 953 74.62 54.08 -15.59
CA ILE A 953 73.35 54.83 -15.48
C ILE A 953 73.33 56.01 -16.46
N ILE A 954 74.44 56.76 -16.56
CA ILE A 954 74.56 57.88 -17.51
C ILE A 954 74.45 57.38 -18.94
N LEU A 955 75.18 56.32 -19.29
CA LEU A 955 75.13 55.73 -20.62
C LEU A 955 73.73 55.20 -20.93
N LEU A 956 73.10 54.45 -20.03
CA LEU A 956 71.72 54.01 -20.19
C LEU A 956 70.77 55.19 -20.40
N GLY A 957 70.93 56.28 -19.66
CA GLY A 957 70.13 57.49 -19.81
C GLY A 957 70.33 58.15 -21.18
N ILE A 958 71.57 58.37 -21.59
CA ILE A 958 71.93 58.93 -22.90
C ILE A 958 71.42 58.03 -24.02
N GLY A 959 71.65 56.72 -23.94
CA GLY A 959 71.23 55.73 -24.92
C GLY A 959 69.72 55.66 -25.03
N ARG A 960 69.01 55.59 -23.90
CA ARG A 960 67.54 55.62 -23.87
C ARG A 960 66.99 56.88 -24.52
N LEU A 961 67.49 58.07 -24.14
CA LEU A 961 67.04 59.32 -24.76
C LEU A 961 67.41 59.40 -26.25
N SER A 962 68.51 58.79 -26.66
CA SER A 962 68.96 58.80 -28.06
C SER A 962 68.13 57.86 -28.93
N VAL A 963 67.74 56.69 -28.43
CA VAL A 963 66.87 55.73 -29.15
C VAL A 963 65.46 56.30 -29.36
N ILE A 964 64.93 57.04 -28.38
CA ILE A 964 63.61 57.67 -28.49
C ILE A 964 63.65 59.06 -29.18
N SER A 965 64.84 59.61 -29.43
CA SER A 965 65.02 60.89 -30.11
C SER A 965 64.84 60.73 -31.62
N GLN A 966 64.16 61.68 -32.26
CA GLN A 966 63.90 61.62 -33.71
C GLN A 966 65.11 62.09 -34.53
N ASN A 967 65.86 63.10 -34.06
CA ASN A 967 66.99 63.70 -34.79
C ASN A 967 68.23 64.02 -33.91
N GLY A 968 68.17 63.80 -32.59
CA GLY A 968 69.28 64.10 -31.67
C GLY A 968 69.59 65.59 -31.46
N GLU A 969 68.85 66.51 -32.06
CA GLU A 969 68.99 67.97 -31.88
C GLU A 969 68.22 68.47 -30.67
N GLY A 970 68.72 69.50 -29.99
CA GLY A 970 68.06 70.09 -28.82
C GLY A 970 68.95 70.14 -27.58
N ILE A 971 68.42 70.72 -26.50
CA ILE A 971 69.15 70.87 -25.24
C ILE A 971 69.36 69.50 -24.61
N LYS A 972 70.62 69.18 -24.32
CA LYS A 972 71.04 67.98 -23.63
C LYS A 972 71.79 68.37 -22.37
N PHE A 973 71.40 67.83 -21.23
CA PHE A 973 72.01 68.15 -19.96
C PHE A 973 72.06 66.95 -19.02
N VAL A 974 73.05 66.94 -18.14
CA VAL A 974 73.21 65.96 -17.06
C VAL A 974 73.27 66.72 -15.74
N LEU A 975 72.43 66.32 -14.78
CA LEU A 975 72.40 66.89 -13.43
C LEU A 975 73.14 65.94 -12.49
N LEU A 976 74.25 66.38 -11.91
CA LEU A 976 75.08 65.59 -11.00
C LEU A 976 74.98 66.14 -9.57
N GLU A 977 74.33 65.41 -8.67
CA GLU A 977 74.25 65.77 -7.25
C GLU A 977 75.33 65.08 -6.39
N GLU A 978 75.64 65.67 -5.23
CA GLU A 978 76.60 65.18 -4.21
C GLU A 978 76.43 63.68 -3.87
N THR A 979 75.22 63.15 -3.92
CA THR A 979 74.94 61.72 -3.65
C THR A 979 75.56 60.77 -4.68
N ALA A 980 76.04 61.24 -5.81
CA ALA A 980 76.61 60.39 -6.85
C ALA A 980 77.95 59.72 -6.45
N ASN A 981 78.65 60.21 -5.42
CA ASN A 981 79.89 59.62 -4.86
C ASN A 981 80.93 59.21 -5.93
N ILE A 982 80.99 59.96 -7.03
CA ILE A 982 81.94 59.76 -8.14
C ILE A 982 83.34 60.09 -7.61
N ASP A 983 84.39 59.44 -8.09
CA ASP A 983 85.80 59.85 -7.86
C ASP A 983 86.33 60.72 -9.01
N LYS A 984 87.57 61.20 -8.92
CA LYS A 984 88.14 62.11 -9.92
C LYS A 984 88.24 61.49 -11.32
N ASP A 985 88.58 60.20 -11.40
CA ASP A 985 88.80 59.50 -12.67
C ASP A 985 87.46 59.17 -13.37
N ASN A 986 86.47 58.73 -12.61
CA ASN A 986 85.11 58.49 -13.11
C ASN A 986 84.41 59.81 -13.48
N PHE A 987 84.70 60.92 -12.81
CA PHE A 987 84.16 62.22 -13.20
C PHE A 987 84.75 62.72 -14.52
N ALA A 988 86.06 62.50 -14.76
CA ALA A 988 86.68 62.79 -16.05
C ALA A 988 86.06 61.95 -17.18
N LEU A 989 85.68 60.70 -16.88
CA LEU A 989 84.96 59.83 -17.80
C LEU A 989 83.55 60.36 -18.13
N VAL A 990 82.81 60.85 -17.13
CA VAL A 990 81.50 61.49 -17.38
C VAL A 990 81.64 62.75 -18.24
N MET A 991 82.69 63.55 -18.00
CA MET A 991 82.98 64.74 -18.80
C MET A 991 83.29 64.41 -20.27
N SER A 992 84.07 63.35 -20.53
CA SER A 992 84.38 62.93 -21.91
C SER A 992 83.13 62.42 -22.63
N ILE A 993 82.31 61.62 -21.95
CA ILE A 993 81.03 61.13 -22.48
C ILE A 993 80.10 62.31 -22.78
N ALA A 994 79.91 63.23 -21.83
CA ALA A 994 79.03 64.38 -22.05
C ALA A 994 79.50 65.26 -23.21
N ALA A 995 80.80 65.51 -23.33
CA ALA A 995 81.37 66.25 -24.46
C ALA A 995 81.17 65.52 -25.80
N GLU A 996 81.34 64.20 -25.84
CA GLU A 996 81.12 63.36 -27.03
C GLU A 996 79.68 63.45 -27.54
N PHE A 997 78.69 63.49 -26.64
CA PHE A 997 77.27 63.52 -26.99
C PHE A 997 76.64 64.93 -26.96
N GLY A 998 77.41 65.97 -26.64
CA GLY A 998 76.96 67.37 -26.61
C GLY A 998 76.06 67.74 -25.43
N TYR A 999 76.29 67.15 -24.25
CA TYR A 999 75.54 67.41 -23.02
C TYR A 999 76.21 68.49 -22.15
N GLN A 1000 75.42 69.42 -21.60
CA GLN A 1000 75.85 70.36 -20.55
C GLN A 1000 75.82 69.67 -19.19
N ILE A 1001 76.93 69.69 -18.46
CA ILE A 1001 77.00 69.16 -17.10
C ILE A 1001 76.71 70.27 -16.09
N ILE A 1002 75.76 70.01 -15.19
CA ILE A 1002 75.44 70.88 -14.06
C ILE A 1002 75.67 70.08 -12.78
N THR A 1003 76.58 70.54 -11.91
CA THR A 1003 76.93 69.83 -10.68
C THR A 1003 76.46 70.59 -9.44
N MET A 1004 76.09 69.84 -8.39
CA MET A 1004 75.62 70.35 -7.11
C MET A 1004 76.42 69.70 -5.98
N THR A 1005 77.52 70.32 -5.57
CA THR A 1005 78.51 69.70 -4.65
C THR A 1005 78.88 70.61 -3.47
N PRO A 1006 79.45 70.09 -2.36
CA PRO A 1006 79.94 70.93 -1.26
C PRO A 1006 81.10 71.84 -1.66
N GLU A 1007 82.03 71.28 -2.43
CA GLU A 1007 83.21 71.93 -2.97
C GLU A 1007 83.26 71.74 -4.49
N PRO A 1008 83.92 72.64 -5.25
CA PRO A 1008 84.03 72.49 -6.70
C PRO A 1008 84.70 71.16 -7.03
N TYR A 1009 84.01 70.32 -7.79
CA TYR A 1009 84.45 68.94 -8.02
C TYR A 1009 85.62 68.89 -9.03
N GLY A 1010 86.65 68.08 -8.80
CA GLY A 1010 87.70 67.85 -9.82
C GLY A 1010 88.39 69.12 -10.38
N ILE A 1011 88.75 70.08 -9.53
CA ILE A 1011 89.53 71.28 -9.93
C ILE A 1011 90.83 70.81 -10.64
N GLY A 1012 90.89 70.97 -11.97
CA GLY A 1012 91.99 70.49 -12.83
C GLY A 1012 91.60 69.50 -13.93
N SER A 1013 90.38 68.97 -13.93
CA SER A 1013 89.87 68.01 -14.93
C SER A 1013 89.37 68.64 -16.23
N SER A 1014 89.21 69.96 -16.28
CA SER A 1014 88.80 70.71 -17.48
C SER A 1014 89.37 72.13 -17.49
N ASP A 1015 89.57 72.68 -18.67
CA ASP A 1015 90.16 74.01 -18.88
C ASP A 1015 89.15 75.16 -18.77
N GLU A 1016 87.85 74.87 -18.89
CA GLU A 1016 86.77 75.88 -18.85
C GLU A 1016 85.54 75.41 -18.06
N TRP A 1017 85.13 76.20 -17.06
CA TRP A 1017 83.94 75.97 -16.24
C TRP A 1017 83.45 77.27 -15.58
N TYR A 1018 82.17 77.28 -15.19
CA TYR A 1018 81.59 78.29 -14.31
C TYR A 1018 81.32 77.70 -12.93
N LEU A 1019 81.64 78.44 -11.87
CA LEU A 1019 81.38 78.08 -10.48
C LEU A 1019 80.52 79.16 -9.84
N HIS A 1020 79.37 78.77 -9.32
CA HIS A 1020 78.52 79.60 -8.48
C HIS A 1020 78.63 79.13 -7.04
N GLN A 1021 79.24 79.95 -6.19
CA GLN A 1021 79.32 79.68 -4.76
C GLN A 1021 78.07 80.24 -4.06
N LEU A 1022 77.26 79.33 -3.51
CA LEU A 1022 76.04 79.65 -2.79
C LEU A 1022 76.36 79.98 -1.33
N ILE A 1023 76.02 81.20 -0.92
CA ILE A 1023 76.33 81.75 0.40
C ILE A 1023 75.03 82.10 1.11
N PRO A 1024 74.84 81.69 2.39
CA PRO A 1024 73.61 82.02 3.12
C PRO A 1024 73.50 83.53 3.34
N GLY A 1025 72.28 84.06 3.27
CA GLY A 1025 72.04 85.46 3.59
C GLY A 1025 72.25 85.73 5.09
N ASN A 1026 72.68 86.96 5.40
CA ASN A 1026 72.93 87.37 6.78
C ASN A 1026 71.63 87.64 7.56
N ALA A 1027 70.56 88.08 6.89
CA ALA A 1027 69.29 88.46 7.51
C ALA A 1027 68.25 87.33 7.55
N ASP A 1028 68.17 86.52 6.49
CA ASP A 1028 67.26 85.39 6.38
C ASP A 1028 68.01 84.19 5.81
N PRO A 1029 68.18 83.07 6.56
CA PRO A 1029 68.90 81.91 6.07
C PRO A 1029 68.19 81.21 4.90
N ASP A 1030 66.90 81.45 4.69
CA ASP A 1030 66.11 80.96 3.55
C ASP A 1030 66.22 81.83 2.29
N ILE A 1031 67.02 82.90 2.33
CA ILE A 1031 67.39 83.72 1.18
C ILE A 1031 68.93 83.76 1.09
N ASN A 1032 69.53 83.19 0.05
CA ASN A 1032 70.98 83.31 -0.15
C ASN A 1032 71.37 84.76 -0.51
N HIS A 1033 72.65 85.09 -0.35
CA HIS A 1033 73.18 86.41 -0.66
C HIS A 1033 72.76 86.87 -2.08
N PRO A 1034 72.25 88.12 -2.27
CA PRO A 1034 71.71 88.58 -3.55
C PRO A 1034 72.74 88.55 -4.68
N GLU A 1035 73.97 88.98 -4.39
CA GLU A 1035 75.09 88.86 -5.32
C GLU A 1035 75.71 87.47 -5.21
N VAL A 1036 75.58 86.68 -6.28
CA VAL A 1036 76.15 85.33 -6.37
C VAL A 1036 77.66 85.44 -6.62
N ALA A 1037 78.47 84.95 -5.68
CA ALA A 1037 79.91 84.83 -5.86
C ALA A 1037 80.21 83.82 -6.98
N SER A 1038 80.48 84.35 -8.18
CA SER A 1038 80.64 83.57 -9.40
C SER A 1038 82.05 83.67 -9.94
N TYR A 1039 82.65 82.53 -10.27
CA TYR A 1039 84.01 82.43 -10.78
C TYR A 1039 84.02 81.69 -12.10
N PHE A 1040 84.91 82.10 -13.02
CA PHE A 1040 85.15 81.34 -14.23
C PHE A 1040 86.62 81.01 -14.38
N ARG A 1041 86.87 79.88 -15.05
CA ARG A 1041 88.19 79.53 -15.55
C ARG A 1041 88.14 79.52 -17.07
N LYS A 1042 89.11 80.19 -17.69
CA LYS A 1042 89.50 79.98 -19.10
C LYS A 1042 90.99 79.67 -19.11
N ALA A 1043 91.45 78.84 -20.04
CA ALA A 1043 92.82 78.33 -20.12
C ALA A 1043 93.89 79.32 -19.60
N GLY A 1044 94.38 79.10 -18.37
CA GLY A 1044 95.46 79.87 -17.75
C GLY A 1044 95.11 81.11 -16.91
N HIS A 1045 93.85 81.54 -16.76
CA HIS A 1045 93.45 82.67 -15.90
C HIS A 1045 92.15 82.41 -15.11
N GLN A 1046 92.14 82.77 -13.82
CA GLN A 1046 90.95 82.84 -12.97
C GLN A 1046 90.57 84.32 -12.75
N SER A 1047 89.30 84.67 -12.97
CA SER A 1047 88.77 86.01 -12.70
C SER A 1047 87.30 85.94 -12.26
N VAL A 1048 86.80 87.03 -11.65
CA VAL A 1048 85.43 87.17 -11.16
C VAL A 1048 84.45 87.32 -12.33
N LEU A 1049 83.34 86.56 -12.32
CA LEU A 1049 82.21 86.77 -13.22
C LEU A 1049 81.44 88.00 -12.73
N GLN A 1050 81.60 89.17 -13.36
CA GLN A 1050 80.77 90.34 -13.05
C GLN A 1050 79.33 90.12 -13.55
N THR A 1051 78.36 90.10 -12.65
CA THR A 1051 76.92 90.03 -12.97
C THR A 1051 76.23 91.40 -12.98
N SER A 1052 76.94 92.47 -12.59
CA SER A 1052 76.51 93.88 -12.60
C SER A 1052 77.63 94.79 -13.15
N GLU A 1053 77.28 95.72 -14.05
CA GLU A 1053 78.13 96.89 -14.37
C GLU A 1053 77.83 98.00 -13.33
N PRO A 1054 78.81 98.82 -12.94
CA PRO A 1054 78.60 99.90 -12.00
C PRO A 1054 77.85 101.07 -12.68
N SER A 1055 76.72 101.46 -12.07
CA SER A 1055 75.91 102.69 -12.22
C SER A 1055 75.92 103.44 -13.54
#